data_AF-A0A1G7S050-F1
#
_entry.id   AF-A0A1G7S050-F1
#
_cell.length_a   1.000
_cell.length_b   1.000
_cell.length_c   1.000
_cell.angle_alpha   90.00
_cell.angle_beta   90.00
_cell.angle_gamma   90.00
#
_symmetry.space_group_name_H-M   'P 1'
#
loop_
_entity.id
_entity.type
_entity.pdbx_description
1 polymer ?
#
loop_
_entity_poly.entity_id
_entity_poly.type
_entity_poly.pdbx_seq_one_letter_code
_entity_poly.pdbx_strand_id
1 'polypeptide(L)'
;MLALTAIAVGAQNKKQIIWNNVQTGYSVARDFLKVTNVAMYDDRTEVSFSLNFYGDRREIGFSKDISIYVNDDEKKAYKAKSATVIELDKPYKMTSDTLNFAITFEPVPADTKMFTIFDKKFGFGITNIRNADFIPEGITNTYWRNNATGDWLIGIAKHHLIFDSKVWDIESRTEEKGGYTIKTTDGKTVKIGKLKKGVRTIAIDGRKPVVCSPIVTNGLPDYPQKDNREDFVDNDFADGDSVTIVGWLKDMPQNEWKVGKEFKIYFDNIFTREQESFYAKMDSLGRFTLKFPLVNTTTILMDWKRTTHSTVVEPGKTYFFLKDFMNNQILFMGDDVRLQNEIAACQHFGSINLRDESFEASENGAMAYKHQIDSLTAKAFANLQKYAEQHPNISQRYINRFTKELKSKQAEKLMLFHYRMRTLPQEYVDFVTNELWDRKYIIGSGYATFMRYFFEYQNDNYNDRSAPAMLKFLKEKGVTFTDKENRIIEEYPEKLKNIIAEIDAAKSDDEKRKLANAFNTSEHVTVVNSLLQKYDEQISVLGYKNILAIADSVCGNDKILRDICITQLIYGDAIFNQRKSLNPSLLAFAEKEIQLPSAKKFLMEQHNKYLVFEQKGANLPVFKSADNVANMTDGEKILRKIIEPYKGKIVLLDVWGTWCVPCKMALKNSQEEFEALKDYDIQYLYFANKSPEQSWKNVINEYNVTGDNVAHYNLPADQQSAVENFLKIHKFPSFRIIDTDGNIIDLDVDARDFEATKRILEKLKK
;
A
#
# COMPACT_ATOMS: atom_id res chain seq x y z
N MET A 1 34.54 -22.13 -45.95
CA MET A 1 35.91 -22.20 -45.40
C MET A 1 35.78 -22.18 -43.89
N LEU A 2 35.81 -23.32 -43.19
CA LEU A 2 36.96 -24.13 -42.76
C LEU A 2 37.93 -23.41 -41.81
N ALA A 3 38.00 -23.94 -40.57
CA ALA A 3 39.04 -23.91 -39.52
C ALA A 3 38.40 -23.52 -38.17
N LEU A 4 37.97 -24.44 -37.27
CA LEU A 4 38.67 -25.59 -36.67
C LEU A 4 40.03 -25.19 -36.06
N THR A 5 40.02 -24.93 -34.76
CA THR A 5 41.13 -25.29 -33.86
C THR A 5 40.54 -25.83 -32.57
N ALA A 6 40.41 -27.15 -32.57
CA ALA A 6 40.27 -27.93 -31.36
C ALA A 6 41.61 -27.91 -30.61
N ILE A 7 41.57 -27.63 -29.30
CA ILE A 7 42.50 -28.23 -28.36
C ILE A 7 41.65 -29.13 -27.48
N ALA A 8 41.62 -30.42 -27.84
CA ALA A 8 41.18 -31.48 -26.98
C ALA A 8 42.41 -32.06 -26.29
N VAL A 9 42.49 -31.92 -24.97
CA VAL A 9 43.26 -32.86 -24.13
C VAL A 9 42.40 -33.20 -22.93
N GLY A 10 41.82 -34.41 -22.99
CA GLY A 10 41.49 -35.23 -21.83
C GLY A 10 40.42 -34.71 -20.87
N ALA A 11 39.15 -34.81 -21.24
CA ALA A 11 38.12 -35.10 -20.25
C ALA A 11 37.30 -36.29 -20.78
N GLN A 12 37.41 -37.42 -20.08
CA GLN A 12 36.46 -38.52 -20.15
C GLN A 12 35.03 -37.96 -20.19
N ASN A 13 34.11 -38.63 -20.89
CA ASN A 13 32.67 -38.38 -20.79
C ASN A 13 32.23 -38.42 -19.32
N LYS A 14 32.37 -37.30 -18.61
CA LYS A 14 31.87 -37.10 -17.26
C LYS A 14 30.37 -37.05 -17.36
N LYS A 15 29.68 -37.82 -16.53
CA LYS A 15 28.22 -37.87 -16.57
C LYS A 15 27.71 -36.52 -16.06
N GLN A 16 27.33 -35.64 -16.98
CA GLN A 16 26.90 -34.29 -16.66
C GLN A 16 25.39 -34.20 -16.61
N ILE A 17 24.84 -33.69 -15.50
CA ILE A 17 23.42 -33.35 -15.37
C ILE A 17 23.30 -31.84 -15.28
N ILE A 18 22.45 -31.25 -16.13
CA ILE A 18 22.25 -29.80 -16.19
C ILE A 18 20.76 -29.48 -15.98
N TRP A 19 20.47 -28.58 -15.05
CA TRP A 19 19.16 -28.00 -14.84
C TRP A 19 19.15 -26.57 -15.37
N ASN A 20 18.46 -26.36 -16.49
CA ASN A 20 18.34 -25.05 -17.14
C ASN A 20 17.08 -24.28 -16.73
N ASN A 21 16.09 -24.95 -16.13
CA ASN A 21 14.85 -24.33 -15.69
C ASN A 21 14.66 -24.62 -14.20
N VAL A 22 15.42 -23.91 -13.38
CA VAL A 22 15.49 -24.16 -11.94
C VAL A 22 14.29 -23.52 -11.23
N GLN A 23 13.64 -24.31 -10.37
CA GLN A 23 12.63 -23.86 -9.42
C GLN A 23 13.23 -23.88 -8.01
N THR A 24 12.81 -22.95 -7.17
CA THR A 24 13.28 -22.84 -5.78
C THR A 24 12.10 -22.75 -4.82
N GLY A 25 12.28 -23.27 -3.62
CA GLY A 25 11.43 -23.01 -2.46
C GLY A 25 11.68 -21.64 -1.84
N TYR A 26 11.32 -21.50 -0.56
CA TYR A 26 11.53 -20.27 0.20
C TYR A 26 13.00 -19.84 0.17
N SER A 27 13.17 -18.53 -0.02
CA SER A 27 14.45 -17.86 0.02
C SER A 27 14.35 -16.63 0.89
N VAL A 28 15.26 -16.50 1.87
CA VAL A 28 15.42 -15.24 2.63
C VAL A 28 15.82 -14.11 1.70
N ALA A 29 16.46 -14.44 0.58
CA ALA A 29 16.84 -13.51 -0.46
C ALA A 29 15.74 -13.15 -1.47
N ARG A 30 14.53 -13.70 -1.32
CA ARG A 30 13.35 -13.34 -2.12
C ARG A 30 13.67 -13.26 -3.63
N ASP A 31 13.23 -12.19 -4.29
CA ASP A 31 13.41 -11.99 -5.73
C ASP A 31 14.75 -11.36 -6.13
N PHE A 32 15.56 -10.90 -5.17
CA PHE A 32 16.81 -10.22 -5.49
C PHE A 32 17.91 -11.18 -5.94
N LEU A 33 17.87 -12.45 -5.52
CA LEU A 33 18.82 -13.49 -5.89
C LEU A 33 18.09 -14.70 -6.47
N LYS A 34 18.33 -15.00 -7.75
CA LYS A 34 17.72 -16.11 -8.47
C LYS A 34 18.76 -17.17 -8.82
N VAL A 35 18.42 -18.44 -8.61
CA VAL A 35 19.21 -19.55 -9.15
C VAL A 35 18.85 -19.70 -10.63
N THR A 36 19.83 -19.59 -11.52
CA THR A 36 19.59 -19.61 -12.98
C THR A 36 19.92 -20.96 -13.60
N ASN A 37 20.91 -21.67 -13.06
CA ASN A 37 21.37 -22.95 -13.58
C ASN A 37 22.02 -23.79 -12.48
N VAL A 38 21.89 -25.11 -12.58
CA VAL A 38 22.66 -26.07 -11.79
C VAL A 38 23.33 -27.05 -12.73
N ALA A 39 24.65 -27.24 -12.59
CA ALA A 39 25.41 -28.24 -13.32
C ALA A 39 26.09 -29.20 -12.33
N MET A 40 25.76 -30.48 -12.41
CA MET A 40 26.33 -31.55 -11.58
C MET A 40 27.31 -32.36 -12.42
N TYR A 41 28.54 -32.46 -11.92
CA TYR A 41 29.65 -33.23 -12.48
C TYR A 41 30.12 -34.27 -11.46
N ASP A 42 30.89 -35.26 -11.91
CA ASP A 42 31.44 -36.30 -11.05
C ASP A 42 32.36 -35.75 -9.93
N ASP A 43 33.00 -34.59 -10.15
CA ASP A 43 33.98 -33.99 -9.24
C ASP A 43 33.54 -32.68 -8.56
N ARG A 44 32.41 -32.10 -8.99
CA ARG A 44 31.88 -30.84 -8.45
C ARG A 44 30.41 -30.61 -8.79
N THR A 45 29.81 -29.64 -8.11
CA THR A 45 28.49 -29.10 -8.47
C THR A 45 28.60 -27.59 -8.60
N GLU A 46 28.14 -27.03 -9.72
CA GLU A 46 28.14 -25.59 -9.97
C GLU A 46 26.71 -25.08 -9.90
N VAL A 47 26.48 -24.04 -9.10
CA VAL A 47 25.18 -23.34 -9.00
C VAL A 47 25.37 -21.91 -9.44
N SER A 48 24.67 -21.53 -10.51
CA SER A 48 24.70 -20.19 -11.08
C SER A 48 23.59 -19.33 -10.50
N PHE A 49 23.91 -18.07 -10.24
CA PHE A 49 23.02 -17.08 -9.65
C PHE A 49 22.95 -15.84 -10.54
N SER A 50 21.78 -15.20 -10.52
CA SER A 50 21.58 -13.84 -11.03
C SER A 50 21.03 -12.97 -9.90
N LEU A 51 21.76 -11.92 -9.57
CA LEU A 51 21.41 -10.95 -8.56
C LEU A 51 20.96 -9.65 -9.24
N ASN A 52 19.82 -9.10 -8.85
CA ASN A 52 19.34 -7.79 -9.29
C ASN A 52 19.15 -6.87 -8.08
N PHE A 53 19.85 -5.74 -8.06
CA PHE A 53 19.83 -4.79 -6.96
C PHE A 53 19.39 -3.41 -7.42
N TYR A 54 18.30 -2.92 -6.84
CA TYR A 54 17.75 -1.59 -7.10
C TYR A 54 17.94 -0.73 -5.84
N GLY A 55 19.11 -0.10 -5.71
CA GLY A 55 19.43 0.76 -4.57
C GLY A 55 20.92 1.12 -4.47
N ASP A 56 21.25 1.98 -3.51
CA ASP A 56 22.59 2.58 -3.36
C ASP A 56 23.58 1.65 -2.63
N ARG A 57 23.10 0.72 -1.79
CA ARG A 57 23.94 -0.29 -1.12
C ARG A 57 24.17 -1.51 -2.01
N ARG A 58 25.19 -1.42 -2.87
CA ARG A 58 25.56 -2.47 -3.83
C ARG A 58 26.64 -3.42 -3.31
N GLU A 59 26.50 -3.95 -2.10
CA GLU A 59 27.50 -4.82 -1.47
C GLU A 59 26.87 -6.17 -1.09
N ILE A 60 27.53 -7.27 -1.50
CA ILE A 60 27.08 -8.64 -1.23
C ILE A 60 28.22 -9.50 -0.71
N GLY A 61 27.93 -10.58 0.00
CA GLY A 61 28.94 -11.55 0.43
C GLY A 61 28.31 -12.89 0.75
N PHE A 62 29.07 -13.97 0.51
CA PHE A 62 28.72 -15.33 0.88
C PHE A 62 29.86 -15.91 1.69
N SER A 63 29.56 -16.70 2.71
CA SER A 63 30.60 -17.32 3.53
C SER A 63 31.19 -18.52 2.82
N LYS A 64 32.39 -18.93 3.23
CA LYS A 64 32.94 -20.23 2.79
C LYS A 64 32.17 -21.43 3.36
N ASP A 65 31.34 -21.21 4.38
CA ASP A 65 30.56 -22.26 5.05
C ASP A 65 29.22 -22.53 4.33
N ILE A 66 28.90 -21.76 3.28
CA ILE A 66 27.77 -22.05 2.42
C ILE A 66 27.87 -23.47 1.84
N SER A 67 26.80 -24.23 1.98
CA SER A 67 26.80 -25.66 1.64
C SER A 67 25.48 -26.08 1.00
N ILE A 68 25.55 -27.13 0.18
CA ILE A 68 24.38 -27.85 -0.32
C ILE A 68 24.01 -28.97 0.67
N TYR A 69 22.70 -29.19 0.84
CA TYR A 69 22.10 -30.28 1.60
C TYR A 69 21.09 -31.01 0.70
N VAL A 70 21.30 -32.30 0.47
CA VAL A 70 20.47 -33.10 -0.45
C VAL A 70 19.35 -33.79 0.35
N ASN A 71 18.14 -33.80 -0.19
CA ASN A 71 16.94 -34.43 0.42
C ASN A 71 16.65 -33.98 1.86
N ASP A 72 16.95 -32.72 2.20
CA ASP A 72 16.83 -32.15 3.54
C ASP A 72 17.58 -32.93 4.65
N ASP A 73 18.59 -33.73 4.28
CA ASP A 73 19.48 -34.37 5.24
C ASP A 73 20.52 -33.36 5.74
N GLU A 74 20.20 -32.67 6.83
CA GLU A 74 21.11 -31.73 7.49
C GLU A 74 22.41 -32.39 7.99
N LYS A 75 22.50 -33.72 8.00
CA LYS A 75 23.69 -34.45 8.48
C LYS A 75 24.85 -34.42 7.50
N LYS A 76 24.60 -34.23 6.20
CA LYS A 76 25.66 -34.20 5.18
C LYS A 76 25.65 -32.89 4.38
N ALA A 77 26.64 -32.06 4.66
CA ALA A 77 26.91 -30.81 3.95
C ALA A 77 27.91 -31.04 2.81
N TYR A 78 27.57 -30.55 1.61
CA TYR A 78 28.48 -30.48 0.46
C TYR A 78 28.99 -29.04 0.35
N LYS A 79 30.25 -28.83 0.73
CA LYS A 79 30.79 -27.49 0.99
C LYS A 79 31.11 -26.73 -0.29
N ALA A 80 31.00 -25.40 -0.23
CA ALA A 80 31.53 -24.52 -1.26
C ALA A 80 33.07 -24.61 -1.30
N LYS A 81 33.62 -24.62 -2.52
CA LYS A 81 35.06 -24.65 -2.80
C LYS A 81 35.56 -23.32 -3.36
N SER A 82 34.76 -22.68 -4.22
CA SER A 82 35.12 -21.45 -4.91
C SER A 82 33.87 -20.75 -5.44
N ALA A 83 34.03 -19.50 -5.86
CA ALA A 83 33.02 -18.78 -6.62
C ALA A 83 33.66 -18.05 -7.81
N THR A 84 32.86 -17.77 -8.84
CA THR A 84 33.26 -16.90 -9.94
C THR A 84 32.84 -15.47 -9.63
N VAL A 85 33.60 -14.48 -10.11
CA VAL A 85 33.34 -13.02 -9.96
C VAL A 85 33.48 -12.49 -8.52
N ILE A 86 32.96 -13.20 -7.52
CA ILE A 86 33.04 -12.87 -6.10
C ILE A 86 34.07 -13.74 -5.38
N GLU A 87 34.50 -13.31 -4.18
CA GLU A 87 35.33 -14.11 -3.28
C GLU A 87 34.54 -14.48 -2.01
N LEU A 88 34.55 -15.75 -1.62
CA LEU A 88 33.88 -16.20 -0.39
C LEU A 88 34.55 -15.57 0.84
N ASP A 89 33.75 -15.28 1.87
CA ASP A 89 34.12 -14.55 3.09
C ASP A 89 34.59 -13.09 2.89
N LYS A 90 34.47 -12.54 1.68
CA LYS A 90 34.72 -11.11 1.43
C LYS A 90 33.47 -10.43 0.86
N PRO A 91 33.22 -9.17 1.26
CA PRO A 91 32.23 -8.37 0.57
C PRO A 91 32.68 -8.07 -0.86
N TYR A 92 31.71 -8.04 -1.76
CA TYR A 92 31.87 -7.67 -3.16
C TYR A 92 30.97 -6.48 -3.47
N LYS A 93 31.58 -5.41 -3.99
CA LYS A 93 30.86 -4.21 -4.42
C LYS A 93 30.48 -4.32 -5.89
N MET A 94 29.18 -4.35 -6.20
CA MET A 94 28.70 -4.45 -7.58
C MET A 94 28.94 -3.14 -8.35
N THR A 95 29.30 -3.29 -9.62
CA THR A 95 29.52 -2.18 -10.57
C THR A 95 28.33 -1.93 -11.50
N SER A 96 27.33 -2.82 -11.47
CA SER A 96 26.10 -2.79 -12.28
C SER A 96 24.88 -3.17 -11.44
N ASP A 97 23.67 -2.94 -11.95
CA ASP A 97 22.41 -3.29 -11.27
C ASP A 97 22.18 -4.81 -11.23
N THR A 98 22.80 -5.54 -12.16
CA THR A 98 22.76 -7.00 -12.24
C THR A 98 24.15 -7.58 -12.05
N LEU A 99 24.27 -8.68 -11.30
CA LEU A 99 25.49 -9.47 -11.17
C LEU A 99 25.15 -10.95 -11.41
N ASN A 100 25.86 -11.58 -12.33
CA ASN A 100 25.80 -13.02 -12.54
C ASN A 100 27.10 -13.65 -12.02
N PHE A 101 26.98 -14.70 -11.22
CA PHE A 101 28.10 -15.41 -10.63
C PHE A 101 27.73 -16.88 -10.40
N ALA A 102 28.71 -17.73 -10.14
CA ALA A 102 28.48 -19.13 -9.81
C ALA A 102 29.27 -19.52 -8.57
N ILE A 103 28.71 -20.39 -7.73
CA ILE A 103 29.42 -21.02 -6.62
C ILE A 103 29.66 -22.48 -6.98
N THR A 104 30.89 -22.94 -6.83
CA THR A 104 31.29 -24.33 -7.02
C THR A 104 31.31 -25.03 -5.67
N PHE A 105 30.62 -26.15 -5.57
CA PHE A 105 30.50 -27.01 -4.39
C PHE A 105 31.18 -28.37 -4.62
N GLU A 106 31.37 -29.12 -3.53
CA GLU A 106 31.61 -30.56 -3.56
C GLU A 106 30.55 -31.30 -4.40
N PRO A 107 30.91 -32.43 -5.05
CA PRO A 107 29.98 -33.16 -5.90
C PRO A 107 28.84 -33.76 -5.06
N VAL A 108 27.61 -33.44 -5.44
CA VAL A 108 26.42 -34.11 -4.91
C VAL A 108 26.19 -35.45 -5.63
N PRO A 109 25.43 -36.40 -5.04
CA PRO A 109 25.10 -37.67 -5.69
C PRO A 109 24.45 -37.46 -7.06
N ALA A 110 24.80 -38.27 -8.05
CA ALA A 110 24.32 -38.11 -9.43
C ALA A 110 22.80 -38.35 -9.59
N ASP A 111 22.15 -38.97 -8.62
CA ASP A 111 20.70 -39.18 -8.56
C ASP A 111 19.96 -38.06 -7.79
N THR A 112 20.67 -36.99 -7.39
CA THR A 112 20.07 -35.82 -6.74
C THR A 112 18.99 -35.22 -7.62
N LYS A 113 17.76 -35.16 -7.11
CA LYS A 113 16.60 -34.54 -7.78
C LYS A 113 16.24 -33.17 -7.21
N MET A 114 16.67 -32.90 -5.97
CA MET A 114 16.36 -31.69 -5.22
C MET A 114 17.40 -31.48 -4.11
N PHE A 115 17.73 -30.22 -3.81
CA PHE A 115 18.58 -29.86 -2.67
C PHE A 115 18.29 -28.46 -2.13
N THR A 116 18.84 -28.15 -0.96
CA THR A 116 18.79 -26.85 -0.30
C THR A 116 20.19 -26.25 -0.22
N ILE A 117 20.32 -24.94 -0.42
CA ILE A 117 21.56 -24.20 -0.13
C ILE A 117 21.37 -23.44 1.16
N PHE A 118 22.34 -23.53 2.08
CA PHE A 118 22.31 -22.78 3.33
C PHE A 118 23.69 -22.24 3.70
N ASP A 119 23.73 -20.97 4.05
CA ASP A 119 24.88 -20.25 4.60
C ASP A 119 24.62 -20.00 6.09
N LYS A 120 25.25 -20.82 6.93
CA LYS A 120 25.07 -20.77 8.39
C LYS A 120 25.55 -19.47 9.01
N LYS A 121 26.57 -18.84 8.44
CA LYS A 121 27.19 -17.62 8.98
C LYS A 121 26.28 -16.41 8.81
N PHE A 122 25.65 -16.30 7.65
CA PHE A 122 24.74 -15.19 7.33
C PHE A 122 23.26 -15.51 7.53
N GLY A 123 22.91 -16.75 7.92
CA GLY A 123 21.53 -17.20 8.07
C GLY A 123 20.75 -17.16 6.75
N PHE A 124 21.44 -17.28 5.63
CA PHE A 124 20.88 -17.24 4.29
C PHE A 124 20.55 -18.66 3.80
N GLY A 125 19.43 -18.84 3.12
CA GLY A 125 19.06 -20.12 2.57
C GLY A 125 18.10 -20.03 1.39
N ILE A 126 18.21 -21.00 0.48
CA ILE A 126 17.29 -21.25 -0.63
C ILE A 126 16.92 -22.72 -0.58
N THR A 127 15.66 -23.01 -0.28
CA THR A 127 15.17 -24.39 -0.15
C THR A 127 14.72 -24.98 -1.48
N ASN A 128 14.54 -26.30 -1.54
CA ASN A 128 13.89 -27.03 -2.64
C ASN A 128 14.33 -26.64 -4.06
N ILE A 129 15.63 -26.43 -4.27
CA ILE A 129 16.21 -26.19 -5.59
C ILE A 129 16.08 -27.48 -6.40
N ARG A 130 15.39 -27.38 -7.53
CA ARG A 130 15.03 -28.52 -8.40
C ARG A 130 14.87 -28.07 -9.85
N ASN A 131 14.88 -28.99 -10.80
CA ASN A 131 14.52 -28.68 -12.18
C ASN A 131 12.99 -28.63 -12.35
N ALA A 132 12.49 -27.86 -13.31
CA ALA A 132 11.04 -27.68 -13.55
C ALA A 132 10.31 -28.95 -14.03
N ASP A 133 11.04 -29.99 -14.47
CA ASP A 133 10.50 -31.31 -14.82
C ASP A 133 10.50 -32.29 -13.63
N PHE A 134 10.83 -31.83 -12.43
CA PHE A 134 10.74 -32.62 -11.21
C PHE A 134 9.33 -33.20 -11.05
N ILE A 135 9.24 -34.51 -10.85
CA ILE A 135 7.96 -35.20 -10.58
C ILE A 135 8.06 -35.86 -9.19
N PRO A 136 7.21 -35.46 -8.23
CA PRO A 136 7.15 -36.13 -6.94
C PRO A 136 6.75 -37.60 -7.09
N GLU A 137 7.57 -38.52 -6.53
CA GLU A 137 7.25 -39.95 -6.55
C GLU A 137 6.08 -40.29 -5.62
N GLY A 138 6.04 -39.65 -4.45
CA GLY A 138 4.94 -39.73 -3.50
C GLY A 138 3.79 -38.77 -3.81
N ILE A 139 2.84 -38.67 -2.88
CA ILE A 139 1.71 -37.74 -2.95
C ILE A 139 1.73 -36.68 -1.84
N THR A 140 2.58 -36.82 -0.84
CA THR A 140 2.67 -35.86 0.28
C THR A 140 3.34 -34.57 -0.16
N ASN A 141 2.78 -33.43 0.26
CA ASN A 141 3.22 -32.08 -0.09
C ASN A 141 3.24 -31.85 -1.61
N THR A 142 2.18 -32.32 -2.29
CA THR A 142 2.01 -32.15 -3.73
C THR A 142 0.68 -31.48 -4.06
N TYR A 143 0.66 -30.75 -5.17
CA TYR A 143 -0.55 -30.14 -5.72
C TYR A 143 -0.75 -30.67 -7.13
N TRP A 144 -1.99 -30.95 -7.49
CA TRP A 144 -2.34 -31.60 -8.75
C TRP A 144 -3.38 -30.77 -9.48
N ARG A 145 -3.10 -30.48 -10.76
CA ARG A 145 -4.04 -29.77 -11.64
C ARG A 145 -4.77 -30.75 -12.55
N ASN A 146 -6.03 -30.47 -12.85
CA ASN A 146 -6.81 -31.20 -13.84
C ASN A 146 -6.26 -30.88 -15.24
N ASN A 147 -5.84 -31.89 -16.01
CA ASN A 147 -5.25 -31.66 -17.34
C ASN A 147 -6.26 -31.16 -18.38
N ALA A 148 -7.56 -31.40 -18.18
CA ALA A 148 -8.60 -30.95 -19.11
C ALA A 148 -8.90 -29.46 -18.93
N THR A 149 -8.99 -28.98 -17.68
CA THR A 149 -9.38 -27.60 -17.39
C THR A 149 -8.18 -26.68 -17.11
N GLY A 150 -7.07 -27.24 -16.61
CA GLY A 150 -5.90 -26.49 -16.14
C GLY A 150 -5.97 -26.13 -14.65
N ASP A 151 -7.14 -26.24 -14.02
CA ASP A 151 -7.35 -25.80 -12.65
C ASP A 151 -6.61 -26.66 -11.63
N TRP A 152 -6.15 -26.02 -10.56
CA TRP A 152 -5.72 -26.72 -9.37
C TRP A 152 -6.90 -27.50 -8.77
N LEU A 153 -6.81 -28.83 -8.83
CA LEU A 153 -7.89 -29.73 -8.41
C LEU A 153 -7.77 -30.09 -6.93
N ILE A 154 -6.57 -30.44 -6.49
CA ILE A 154 -6.34 -30.90 -5.12
C ILE A 154 -4.92 -30.61 -4.63
N GLY A 155 -4.80 -30.21 -3.36
CA GLY A 155 -3.57 -30.23 -2.59
C GLY A 155 -3.55 -31.39 -1.61
N ILE A 156 -2.40 -32.04 -1.45
CA ILE A 156 -2.22 -33.18 -0.55
C ILE A 156 -1.07 -32.85 0.38
N ALA A 157 -1.38 -32.26 1.53
CA ALA A 157 -0.42 -32.00 2.59
C ALA A 157 -0.21 -33.27 3.44
N LYS A 158 0.71 -33.21 4.41
CA LYS A 158 1.01 -34.33 5.32
C LYS A 158 -0.22 -34.83 6.09
N HIS A 159 -0.99 -33.90 6.65
CA HIS A 159 -2.15 -34.19 7.52
C HIS A 159 -3.47 -33.64 6.98
N HIS A 160 -3.45 -33.00 5.80
CA HIS A 160 -4.62 -32.30 5.26
C HIS A 160 -4.76 -32.51 3.75
N LEU A 161 -5.99 -32.48 3.25
CA LEU A 161 -6.31 -32.30 1.84
C LEU A 161 -6.83 -30.88 1.61
N ILE A 162 -6.64 -30.37 0.40
CA ILE A 162 -7.17 -29.07 -0.03
C ILE A 162 -7.97 -29.31 -1.31
N PHE A 163 -9.29 -29.16 -1.27
CA PHE A 163 -10.17 -29.18 -2.44
C PHE A 163 -11.49 -28.49 -2.10
N ASP A 164 -12.24 -28.06 -3.12
CA ASP A 164 -13.50 -27.29 -2.98
C ASP A 164 -13.35 -26.05 -2.08
N SER A 165 -12.23 -25.33 -2.23
CA SER A 165 -11.91 -24.13 -1.45
C SER A 165 -11.90 -24.35 0.07
N LYS A 166 -11.59 -25.59 0.51
CA LYS A 166 -11.55 -25.98 1.92
C LYS A 166 -10.32 -26.82 2.24
N VAL A 167 -9.97 -26.84 3.52
CA VAL A 167 -8.96 -27.73 4.10
C VAL A 167 -9.67 -28.84 4.86
N TRP A 168 -9.30 -30.08 4.59
CA TRP A 168 -9.91 -31.28 5.18
C TRP A 168 -8.85 -32.07 5.94
N ASP A 169 -9.13 -32.44 7.19
CA ASP A 169 -8.21 -33.24 8.00
C ASP A 169 -8.20 -34.69 7.50
N ILE A 170 -7.01 -35.27 7.36
CA ILE A 170 -6.84 -36.67 6.95
C ILE A 170 -7.05 -37.58 8.17
N GLU A 171 -8.04 -38.46 8.09
CA GLU A 171 -8.26 -39.53 9.06
C GLU A 171 -7.35 -40.72 8.77
N SER A 172 -7.31 -41.17 7.51
CA SER A 172 -6.53 -42.33 7.11
C SER A 172 -6.00 -42.22 5.68
N ARG A 173 -4.85 -42.87 5.46
CA ARG A 173 -4.22 -43.03 4.15
C ARG A 173 -3.84 -44.49 3.96
N THR A 174 -4.42 -45.12 2.95
CA THR A 174 -4.12 -46.51 2.58
C THR A 174 -3.41 -46.51 1.23
N GLU A 175 -2.24 -47.14 1.19
CA GLU A 175 -1.52 -47.42 -0.05
C GLU A 175 -1.83 -48.83 -0.52
N GLU A 176 -2.24 -48.97 -1.77
CA GLU A 176 -2.60 -50.23 -2.39
C GLU A 176 -1.82 -50.42 -3.69
N LYS A 177 -1.80 -51.65 -4.22
CA LYS A 177 -1.20 -51.97 -5.53
C LYS A 177 -1.77 -51.16 -6.70
N GLY A 178 -2.79 -50.30 -6.52
CA GLY A 178 -3.36 -49.41 -7.54
C GLY A 178 -3.10 -47.91 -7.34
N GLY A 179 -2.52 -47.49 -6.20
CA GLY A 179 -2.37 -46.08 -5.82
C GLY A 179 -2.71 -45.84 -4.34
N TYR A 180 -3.35 -44.72 -4.03
CA TYR A 180 -3.71 -44.30 -2.67
C TYR A 180 -5.22 -44.08 -2.52
N THR A 181 -5.75 -44.44 -1.36
CA THR A 181 -7.07 -44.01 -0.90
C THR A 181 -6.88 -43.19 0.37
N ILE A 182 -7.42 -41.97 0.39
CA ILE A 182 -7.39 -41.07 1.55
C ILE A 182 -8.82 -40.84 2.01
N LYS A 183 -9.07 -40.98 3.31
CA LYS A 183 -10.34 -40.60 3.94
C LYS A 183 -10.11 -39.40 4.86
N THR A 184 -11.03 -38.46 4.81
CA THR A 184 -11.06 -37.31 5.71
C THR A 184 -11.93 -37.61 6.92
N THR A 185 -11.73 -36.86 8.00
CA THR A 185 -12.48 -37.01 9.26
C THR A 185 -13.98 -36.75 9.11
N ASP A 186 -14.39 -35.99 8.10
CA ASP A 186 -15.78 -35.70 7.76
C ASP A 186 -16.38 -36.66 6.71
N GLY A 187 -15.65 -37.73 6.37
CA GLY A 187 -16.14 -38.83 5.53
C GLY A 187 -15.92 -38.68 4.02
N LYS A 188 -15.18 -37.66 3.56
CA LYS A 188 -14.79 -37.53 2.14
C LYS A 188 -13.78 -38.59 1.79
N THR A 189 -13.88 -39.12 0.58
CA THR A 189 -12.95 -40.13 0.06
C THR A 189 -12.26 -39.65 -1.20
N VAL A 190 -10.93 -39.66 -1.23
CA VAL A 190 -10.12 -39.33 -2.41
C VAL A 190 -9.35 -40.56 -2.86
N LYS A 191 -9.50 -40.94 -4.13
CA LYS A 191 -8.78 -42.04 -4.78
C LYS A 191 -7.75 -41.48 -5.76
N ILE A 192 -6.50 -41.88 -5.61
CA ILE A 192 -5.36 -41.40 -6.39
C ILE A 192 -4.70 -42.60 -7.04
N GLY A 193 -4.71 -42.67 -8.37
CA GLY A 193 -4.05 -43.74 -9.12
C GLY A 193 -2.53 -43.68 -9.06
N LYS A 194 -1.89 -44.75 -9.53
CA LYS A 194 -0.43 -44.78 -9.73
C LYS A 194 0.06 -43.66 -10.64
N LEU A 195 1.26 -43.19 -10.35
CA LEU A 195 2.01 -42.34 -11.25
C LEU A 195 2.37 -43.13 -12.52
N LYS A 196 1.90 -42.66 -13.67
CA LYS A 196 2.23 -43.24 -14.98
C LYS A 196 2.55 -42.10 -15.93
N LYS A 197 3.75 -42.11 -16.55
CA LYS A 197 4.19 -41.06 -17.48
C LYS A 197 4.01 -39.63 -16.92
N GLY A 198 4.32 -39.44 -15.64
CA GLY A 198 4.22 -38.15 -14.95
C GLY A 198 2.81 -37.69 -14.54
N VAL A 199 1.77 -38.47 -14.83
CA VAL A 199 0.39 -38.14 -14.48
C VAL A 199 -0.24 -39.15 -13.52
N ARG A 200 -1.29 -38.72 -12.82
CA ARG A 200 -2.14 -39.56 -11.97
C ARG A 200 -3.61 -39.37 -12.31
N THR A 201 -4.40 -40.42 -12.16
CA THR A 201 -5.86 -40.30 -12.16
C THR A 201 -6.34 -39.98 -10.74
N ILE A 202 -7.14 -38.93 -10.55
CA ILE A 202 -7.64 -38.53 -9.23
C ILE A 202 -9.17 -38.47 -9.26
N ALA A 203 -9.82 -39.07 -8.28
CA ALA A 203 -11.25 -38.98 -8.05
C ALA A 203 -11.51 -38.48 -6.63
N ILE A 204 -12.34 -37.44 -6.51
CA ILE A 204 -12.68 -36.79 -5.23
C ILE A 204 -14.15 -37.05 -4.93
N ASP A 205 -14.43 -37.63 -3.78
CA ASP A 205 -15.78 -37.77 -3.21
C ASP A 205 -16.82 -38.33 -4.19
N GLY A 206 -16.51 -39.45 -4.84
CA GLY A 206 -17.40 -40.12 -5.80
C GLY A 206 -17.50 -39.46 -7.18
N ARG A 207 -16.84 -38.32 -7.42
CA ARG A 207 -16.76 -37.67 -8.74
C ARG A 207 -16.02 -38.56 -9.76
N LYS A 208 -16.29 -38.33 -11.04
CA LYS A 208 -15.59 -39.03 -12.14
C LYS A 208 -14.07 -38.81 -12.02
N PRO A 209 -13.25 -39.86 -12.18
CA PRO A 209 -11.81 -39.71 -12.14
C PRO A 209 -11.29 -38.86 -13.29
N VAL A 210 -10.35 -37.95 -13.01
CA VAL A 210 -9.72 -37.07 -14.01
C VAL A 210 -8.20 -37.26 -14.03
N VAL A 211 -7.59 -37.03 -15.20
CA VAL A 211 -6.13 -37.12 -15.35
C VAL A 211 -5.51 -35.80 -14.87
N CYS A 212 -4.53 -35.91 -13.99
CA CYS A 212 -3.89 -34.78 -13.34
C CYS A 212 -2.38 -34.80 -13.50
N SER A 213 -1.80 -33.62 -13.63
CA SER A 213 -0.36 -33.37 -13.61
C SER A 213 0.03 -32.64 -12.31
N PRO A 214 1.24 -32.85 -11.77
CA PRO A 214 1.69 -32.12 -10.60
C PRO A 214 1.96 -30.66 -10.94
N ILE A 215 1.75 -29.76 -9.98
CA ILE A 215 2.10 -28.35 -10.05
C ILE A 215 3.45 -28.18 -9.35
N VAL A 216 4.51 -27.94 -10.12
CA VAL A 216 5.91 -27.96 -9.63
C VAL A 216 6.62 -26.63 -9.80
N THR A 217 6.00 -25.70 -10.52
CA THR A 217 6.35 -24.29 -10.70
C THR A 217 5.75 -23.41 -9.60
N ASN A 218 6.25 -22.17 -9.43
CA ASN A 218 5.76 -21.22 -8.42
C ASN A 218 4.28 -20.82 -8.58
N GLY A 219 3.71 -20.94 -9.78
CA GLY A 219 2.28 -20.78 -10.06
C GLY A 219 1.77 -21.90 -10.96
N LEU A 220 0.49 -21.84 -11.35
CA LEU A 220 -0.04 -22.78 -12.35
C LEU A 220 0.68 -22.60 -13.70
N PRO A 221 1.04 -23.69 -14.41
CA PRO A 221 1.45 -23.58 -15.80
C PRO A 221 0.28 -23.14 -16.68
N ASP A 222 0.58 -22.78 -17.93
CA ASP A 222 -0.42 -22.36 -18.91
C ASP A 222 -1.65 -23.28 -18.95
N TYR A 223 -2.81 -22.63 -19.07
CA TYR A 223 -4.09 -23.28 -19.21
C TYR A 223 -4.20 -23.95 -20.58
N PRO A 224 -4.82 -25.13 -20.68
CA PRO A 224 -4.93 -25.87 -21.94
C PRO A 224 -5.96 -25.27 -22.91
N GLN A 225 -6.90 -24.48 -22.40
CA GLN A 225 -7.99 -23.88 -23.19
C GLN A 225 -7.85 -22.36 -23.24
N LYS A 226 -8.22 -21.76 -24.37
CA LYS A 226 -8.33 -20.31 -24.52
C LYS A 226 -9.48 -19.77 -23.65
N ASP A 227 -9.33 -18.57 -23.12
CA ASP A 227 -10.38 -17.84 -22.40
C ASP A 227 -10.55 -16.43 -22.98
N ASN A 228 -11.67 -16.23 -23.67
CA ASN A 228 -12.00 -14.96 -24.33
C ASN A 228 -12.96 -14.12 -23.48
N ARG A 229 -13.25 -14.47 -22.23
CA ARG A 229 -14.03 -13.61 -21.34
C ARG A 229 -13.28 -12.29 -21.19
N GLU A 230 -13.99 -11.18 -21.34
CA GLU A 230 -13.39 -9.83 -21.32
C GLU A 230 -13.75 -9.05 -20.06
N ASP A 231 -14.94 -9.31 -19.54
CA ASP A 231 -15.57 -8.51 -18.50
C ASP A 231 -15.16 -8.92 -17.09
N PHE A 232 -15.22 -7.92 -16.22
CA PHE A 232 -15.15 -8.08 -14.78
C PHE A 232 -16.55 -7.84 -14.23
N VAL A 233 -16.84 -8.34 -13.04
CA VAL A 233 -18.09 -7.99 -12.35
C VAL A 233 -18.14 -6.47 -12.18
N ASP A 234 -19.09 -5.83 -12.84
CA ASP A 234 -19.46 -4.44 -12.61
C ASP A 234 -20.89 -4.45 -12.08
N ASN A 235 -21.03 -4.29 -10.77
CA ASN A 235 -22.34 -4.25 -10.09
C ASN A 235 -22.83 -2.80 -9.93
N ASP A 236 -22.32 -1.87 -10.73
CA ASP A 236 -22.62 -0.44 -10.65
C ASP A 236 -22.37 0.15 -9.25
N PHE A 237 -21.36 -0.39 -8.55
CA PHE A 237 -20.98 0.00 -7.20
C PHE A 237 -22.12 -0.17 -6.18
N ALA A 238 -22.97 -1.17 -6.35
CA ALA A 238 -24.07 -1.45 -5.42
C ALA A 238 -23.57 -1.71 -3.99
N ASP A 239 -24.40 -1.35 -2.99
CA ASP A 239 -24.12 -1.63 -1.58
C ASP A 239 -24.46 -3.08 -1.20
N GLY A 240 -23.81 -3.58 -0.15
CA GLY A 240 -24.24 -4.78 0.58
C GLY A 240 -23.53 -6.07 0.19
N ASP A 241 -22.62 -6.02 -0.78
CA ASP A 241 -21.85 -7.20 -1.17
C ASP A 241 -20.49 -7.28 -0.45
N SER A 242 -19.89 -8.48 -0.47
CA SER A 242 -18.66 -8.80 0.25
C SER A 242 -17.86 -9.86 -0.48
N VAL A 243 -16.56 -9.91 -0.18
CA VAL A 243 -15.68 -10.98 -0.62
C VAL A 243 -15.21 -11.80 0.57
N THR A 244 -15.07 -13.11 0.35
CA THR A 244 -14.45 -14.02 1.31
C THR A 244 -13.14 -14.57 0.76
N ILE A 245 -12.06 -14.47 1.54
CA ILE A 245 -10.79 -15.14 1.29
C ILE A 245 -10.59 -16.17 2.38
N VAL A 246 -10.61 -17.44 2.01
CA VAL A 246 -10.13 -18.54 2.85
C VAL A 246 -8.68 -18.76 2.44
N GLY A 247 -7.76 -18.95 3.39
CA GLY A 247 -6.38 -19.16 2.97
C GLY A 247 -5.50 -19.92 3.94
N TRP A 248 -4.33 -20.28 3.43
CA TRP A 248 -3.30 -21.01 4.16
C TRP A 248 -1.91 -20.50 3.77
N LEU A 249 -1.21 -19.89 4.73
CA LEU A 249 0.23 -19.63 4.68
C LEU A 249 0.99 -20.87 5.14
N LYS A 250 1.08 -21.88 4.26
CA LYS A 250 1.57 -23.23 4.57
C LYS A 250 3.09 -23.27 4.70
N ASP A 251 3.56 -24.02 5.69
CA ASP A 251 4.98 -24.24 6.01
C ASP A 251 5.76 -22.94 6.21
N MET A 252 5.10 -21.92 6.77
CA MET A 252 5.71 -20.63 7.02
C MET A 252 6.94 -20.77 7.96
N PRO A 253 8.12 -20.27 7.57
CA PRO A 253 9.34 -20.36 8.39
C PRO A 253 9.20 -19.62 9.72
N GLN A 254 9.94 -20.07 10.74
CA GLN A 254 9.88 -19.48 12.09
C GLN A 254 10.18 -17.96 12.10
N ASN A 255 11.07 -17.49 11.22
CA ASN A 255 11.38 -16.07 11.11
C ASN A 255 10.22 -15.24 10.56
N GLU A 256 9.36 -15.82 9.72
CA GLU A 256 8.14 -15.17 9.23
C GLU A 256 7.06 -15.17 10.34
N TRP A 257 6.95 -16.26 11.12
CA TRP A 257 6.06 -16.30 12.30
C TRP A 257 6.37 -15.25 13.38
N LYS A 258 7.64 -14.86 13.52
CA LYS A 258 8.06 -13.80 14.45
C LYS A 258 7.60 -12.41 14.02
N VAL A 259 7.30 -12.22 12.74
CA VAL A 259 6.99 -10.91 12.16
C VAL A 259 5.50 -10.58 12.32
N GLY A 260 4.62 -11.58 12.19
CA GLY A 260 3.19 -11.40 12.37
C GLY A 260 2.42 -12.72 12.39
N LYS A 261 1.28 -12.71 13.09
CA LYS A 261 0.33 -13.83 13.15
C LYS A 261 -1.03 -13.47 12.51
N GLU A 262 -1.03 -12.42 11.70
CA GLU A 262 -2.22 -11.89 11.04
C GLU A 262 -1.98 -11.80 9.55
N PHE A 263 -3.03 -12.11 8.79
CA PHE A 263 -3.12 -11.87 7.36
C PHE A 263 -3.87 -10.57 7.13
N LYS A 264 -3.28 -9.66 6.35
CA LYS A 264 -3.85 -8.37 6.00
C LYS A 264 -4.20 -8.37 4.51
N ILE A 265 -5.31 -7.75 4.16
CA ILE A 265 -5.51 -7.23 2.80
C ILE A 265 -5.71 -5.73 2.87
N TYR A 266 -5.38 -5.05 1.80
CA TYR A 266 -5.72 -3.64 1.64
C TYR A 266 -5.94 -3.25 0.18
N PHE A 267 -6.70 -2.18 -0.01
CA PHE A 267 -6.99 -1.56 -1.31
C PHE A 267 -7.38 -0.10 -1.10
N ASP A 268 -7.31 0.71 -2.15
CA ASP A 268 -7.75 2.09 -2.10
C ASP A 268 -9.27 2.14 -2.21
N ASN A 269 -9.94 2.72 -1.20
CA ASN A 269 -11.39 2.84 -1.22
C ASN A 269 -11.80 3.96 -2.20
N ILE A 270 -12.74 3.62 -3.08
CA ILE A 270 -13.18 4.50 -4.16
C ILE A 270 -13.90 5.77 -3.68
N PHE A 271 -14.45 5.80 -2.47
CA PHE A 271 -15.12 6.98 -1.89
C PHE A 271 -14.19 7.82 -1.02
N THR A 272 -13.27 7.23 -0.26
CA THR A 272 -12.35 7.97 0.62
C THR A 272 -11.08 8.42 -0.08
N ARG A 273 -10.64 7.67 -1.11
CA ARG A 273 -9.27 7.72 -1.65
C ARG A 273 -8.20 7.32 -0.64
N GLU A 274 -8.60 6.74 0.49
CA GLU A 274 -7.73 6.19 1.51
C GLU A 274 -7.58 4.69 1.35
N GLN A 275 -6.44 4.17 1.81
CA GLN A 275 -6.24 2.73 1.90
C GLN A 275 -7.11 2.15 3.01
N GLU A 276 -8.05 1.27 2.64
CA GLU A 276 -8.77 0.42 3.57
C GLU A 276 -8.01 -0.86 3.81
N SER A 277 -8.04 -1.35 5.05
CA SER A 277 -7.33 -2.56 5.46
C SER A 277 -8.24 -3.46 6.28
N PHE A 278 -8.19 -4.76 5.99
CA PHE A 278 -8.92 -5.79 6.71
C PHE A 278 -7.95 -6.89 7.14
N TYR A 279 -8.20 -7.47 8.32
CA TYR A 279 -7.27 -8.39 8.97
C TYR A 279 -7.97 -9.66 9.40
N ALA A 280 -7.28 -10.80 9.29
CA ALA A 280 -7.68 -12.06 9.89
C ALA A 280 -6.53 -12.64 10.71
N LYS A 281 -6.86 -13.13 11.92
CA LYS A 281 -5.91 -13.90 12.72
C LYS A 281 -5.67 -15.24 12.04
N MET A 282 -4.41 -15.67 12.02
CA MET A 282 -4.04 -17.00 11.58
C MET A 282 -4.07 -17.98 12.75
N ASP A 283 -4.49 -19.22 12.49
CA ASP A 283 -4.32 -20.31 13.45
C ASP A 283 -2.86 -20.79 13.52
N SER A 284 -2.58 -21.79 14.35
CA SER A 284 -1.23 -22.33 14.53
C SER A 284 -0.62 -22.98 13.28
N LEU A 285 -1.43 -23.23 12.25
CA LEU A 285 -0.99 -23.78 10.97
C LEU A 285 -0.86 -22.72 9.88
N GLY A 286 -1.21 -21.47 10.16
CA GLY A 286 -1.21 -20.37 9.18
C GLY A 286 -2.50 -20.29 8.37
N ARG A 287 -3.58 -20.95 8.80
CA ARG A 287 -4.89 -20.91 8.12
C ARG A 287 -5.69 -19.70 8.61
N PHE A 288 -6.49 -19.11 7.72
CA PHE A 288 -7.30 -17.94 8.03
C PHE A 288 -8.58 -17.89 7.18
N THR A 289 -9.54 -17.08 7.62
CA THR A 289 -10.71 -16.69 6.85
C THR A 289 -10.95 -15.20 7.06
N LEU A 290 -11.02 -14.46 5.96
CA LEU A 290 -11.25 -13.03 5.95
C LEU A 290 -12.47 -12.71 5.09
N LYS A 291 -13.47 -12.06 5.66
CA LYS A 291 -14.63 -11.53 4.92
C LYS A 291 -14.64 -10.02 5.07
N PHE A 292 -14.76 -9.30 3.97
CA PHE A 292 -14.76 -7.83 3.96
C PHE A 292 -15.75 -7.28 2.92
N PRO A 293 -16.34 -6.10 3.18
CA PRO A 293 -17.23 -5.44 2.23
C PRO A 293 -16.47 -5.07 0.96
N LEU A 294 -17.13 -5.22 -0.19
CA LEU A 294 -16.55 -4.82 -1.47
C LEU A 294 -17.66 -4.30 -2.38
N VAL A 295 -17.57 -3.02 -2.73
CA VAL A 295 -18.62 -2.34 -3.50
C VAL A 295 -18.57 -2.66 -4.98
N ASN A 296 -17.41 -2.97 -5.55
CA ASN A 296 -17.25 -3.39 -6.94
C ASN A 296 -15.91 -4.14 -7.15
N THR A 297 -15.68 -4.72 -8.33
CA THR A 297 -14.40 -5.40 -8.63
C THR A 297 -13.21 -4.51 -8.35
N THR A 298 -12.29 -5.01 -7.53
CA THR A 298 -11.19 -4.21 -6.98
C THR A 298 -9.89 -5.00 -6.98
N THR A 299 -8.80 -4.30 -7.25
CA THR A 299 -7.46 -4.84 -7.03
C THR A 299 -7.12 -4.72 -5.56
N ILE A 300 -6.76 -5.84 -4.94
CA ILE A 300 -6.31 -5.90 -3.54
C ILE A 300 -4.84 -6.27 -3.48
N LEU A 301 -4.17 -5.78 -2.45
CA LEU A 301 -2.88 -6.30 -2.01
C LEU A 301 -3.08 -7.18 -0.79
N MET A 302 -2.65 -8.44 -0.91
CA MET A 302 -2.53 -9.38 0.19
C MET A 302 -1.16 -9.19 0.83
N ASP A 303 -1.12 -9.04 2.14
CA ASP A 303 0.06 -8.68 2.90
C ASP A 303 0.16 -9.52 4.17
N TRP A 304 1.32 -10.16 4.33
CA TRP A 304 1.72 -10.84 5.56
C TRP A 304 3.06 -10.29 6.05
N LYS A 305 3.15 -8.95 6.04
CA LYS A 305 4.20 -8.00 6.44
C LYS A 305 5.45 -7.95 5.58
N ARG A 306 5.93 -9.10 5.10
CA ARG A 306 7.26 -9.20 4.46
C ARG A 306 7.19 -9.43 2.97
N THR A 307 6.24 -10.21 2.50
CA THR A 307 5.97 -10.43 1.09
C THR A 307 4.50 -10.16 0.84
N THR A 308 4.20 -9.69 -0.37
CA THR A 308 2.85 -9.31 -0.76
C THR A 308 2.45 -10.03 -2.03
N HIS A 309 1.16 -10.18 -2.25
CA HIS A 309 0.63 -10.65 -3.53
C HIS A 309 -0.55 -9.76 -3.94
N SER A 310 -0.50 -9.19 -5.13
CA SER A 310 -1.60 -8.40 -5.67
C SER A 310 -2.49 -9.29 -6.52
N THR A 311 -3.80 -9.13 -6.39
CA THR A 311 -4.75 -9.79 -7.29
C THR A 311 -6.05 -9.00 -7.41
N VAL A 312 -6.97 -9.50 -8.22
CA VAL A 312 -8.31 -8.94 -8.39
C VAL A 312 -9.33 -9.80 -7.65
N VAL A 313 -10.27 -9.17 -6.97
CA VAL A 313 -11.41 -9.83 -6.34
C VAL A 313 -12.71 -9.19 -6.78
N GLU A 314 -13.76 -10.00 -6.87
CA GLU A 314 -15.07 -9.60 -7.36
C GLU A 314 -16.13 -9.81 -6.26
N PRO A 315 -17.10 -8.87 -6.11
CA PRO A 315 -18.15 -8.98 -5.11
C PRO A 315 -18.90 -10.33 -5.15
N GLY A 316 -19.27 -10.84 -3.98
CA GLY A 316 -20.03 -12.09 -3.81
C GLY A 316 -19.19 -13.37 -3.95
N LYS A 317 -17.90 -13.27 -4.29
CA LYS A 317 -17.04 -14.44 -4.52
C LYS A 317 -16.31 -14.91 -3.26
N THR A 318 -15.99 -16.21 -3.27
CA THR A 318 -15.08 -16.84 -2.31
C THR A 318 -13.84 -17.34 -3.02
N TYR A 319 -12.67 -16.93 -2.54
CA TYR A 319 -11.37 -17.35 -3.04
C TYR A 319 -10.65 -18.19 -2.00
N PHE A 320 -10.10 -19.34 -2.39
CA PHE A 320 -9.11 -20.03 -1.58
C PHE A 320 -7.72 -19.61 -2.03
N PHE A 321 -6.92 -19.05 -1.11
CA PHE A 321 -5.55 -18.61 -1.35
C PHE A 321 -4.55 -19.52 -0.63
N LEU A 322 -3.60 -20.07 -1.37
CA LEU A 322 -2.48 -20.83 -0.81
C LEU A 322 -1.17 -20.09 -1.09
N LYS A 323 -0.41 -19.80 -0.03
CA LYS A 323 1.03 -19.55 -0.13
C LYS A 323 1.76 -20.73 0.50
N ASP A 324 2.40 -21.55 -0.32
CA ASP A 324 3.30 -22.61 0.15
C ASP A 324 4.73 -22.07 0.21
N PHE A 325 5.26 -21.88 1.41
CA PHE A 325 6.63 -21.43 1.59
C PHE A 325 7.63 -22.52 1.19
N MET A 326 7.33 -23.80 1.45
CA MET A 326 8.23 -24.91 1.13
C MET A 326 8.57 -24.94 -0.36
N ASN A 327 7.56 -24.80 -1.23
CA ASN A 327 7.73 -24.86 -2.68
C ASN A 327 7.75 -23.50 -3.38
N ASN A 328 7.66 -22.42 -2.60
CA ASN A 328 7.47 -21.04 -3.07
C ASN A 328 6.25 -20.85 -3.99
N GLN A 329 5.17 -21.58 -3.75
CA GLN A 329 4.01 -21.57 -4.63
C GLN A 329 2.92 -20.60 -4.17
N ILE A 330 2.28 -19.93 -5.11
CA ILE A 330 1.03 -19.19 -4.92
C ILE A 330 -0.03 -19.82 -5.81
N LEU A 331 -1.11 -20.30 -5.22
CA LEU A 331 -2.20 -20.97 -5.94
C LEU A 331 -3.56 -20.47 -5.43
N PHE A 332 -4.51 -20.38 -6.36
CA PHE A 332 -5.89 -20.04 -6.08
C PHE A 332 -6.83 -21.18 -6.46
N MET A 333 -7.87 -21.39 -5.65
CA MET A 333 -8.95 -22.35 -5.92
C MET A 333 -10.32 -21.69 -5.68
N GLY A 334 -11.30 -22.01 -6.51
CA GLY A 334 -12.66 -21.45 -6.47
C GLY A 334 -13.34 -21.52 -7.84
N ASP A 335 -14.55 -20.99 -7.95
CA ASP A 335 -15.39 -21.12 -9.14
C ASP A 335 -14.89 -20.32 -10.35
N ASP A 336 -14.16 -19.23 -10.12
CA ASP A 336 -13.59 -18.38 -11.18
C ASP A 336 -12.26 -17.76 -10.74
N VAL A 337 -11.21 -18.58 -10.73
CA VAL A 337 -9.89 -18.22 -10.20
C VAL A 337 -8.76 -18.24 -11.22
N ARG A 338 -9.10 -18.35 -12.51
CA ARG A 338 -8.11 -18.40 -13.59
C ARG A 338 -7.26 -17.13 -13.64
N LEU A 339 -7.89 -15.96 -13.60
CA LEU A 339 -7.18 -14.67 -13.62
C LEU A 339 -6.19 -14.57 -12.46
N GLN A 340 -6.60 -14.98 -11.26
CA GLN A 340 -5.79 -14.92 -10.04
C GLN A 340 -4.57 -15.84 -10.16
N ASN A 341 -4.75 -17.05 -10.70
CA ASN A 341 -3.66 -17.98 -10.97
C ASN A 341 -2.73 -17.50 -12.10
N GLU A 342 -3.27 -16.89 -13.15
CA GLU A 342 -2.46 -16.27 -14.21
C GLU A 342 -1.63 -15.11 -13.66
N ILE A 343 -2.20 -14.25 -12.80
CA ILE A 343 -1.46 -13.19 -12.07
C ILE A 343 -0.37 -13.79 -11.18
N ALA A 344 -0.66 -14.88 -10.46
CA ALA A 344 0.31 -15.56 -9.59
C ALA A 344 1.48 -16.21 -10.35
N ALA A 345 1.25 -16.65 -11.59
CA ALA A 345 2.28 -17.27 -12.42
C ALA A 345 3.18 -16.26 -13.16
N CYS A 346 2.80 -14.99 -13.24
CA CYS A 346 3.31 -14.08 -14.26
C CYS A 346 4.42 -13.11 -13.82
N GLN A 347 5.06 -12.49 -14.82
CA GLN A 347 6.01 -11.39 -14.70
C GLN A 347 5.30 -10.03 -14.51
N HIS A 348 5.93 -9.17 -13.72
CA HIS A 348 5.52 -7.78 -13.55
C HIS A 348 5.88 -6.96 -14.82
N PHE A 349 4.89 -6.47 -15.56
CA PHE A 349 5.12 -5.62 -16.73
C PHE A 349 5.38 -4.17 -16.31
N GLY A 350 6.64 -3.89 -15.95
CA GLY A 350 7.27 -2.56 -15.86
C GLY A 350 6.46 -1.37 -15.32
N SER A 351 6.97 -0.70 -14.31
CA SER A 351 6.44 0.59 -13.84
C SER A 351 6.63 1.71 -14.89
N ILE A 352 5.60 2.53 -15.11
CA ILE A 352 5.72 3.83 -15.82
C ILE A 352 6.42 4.81 -14.87
N ASN A 353 7.75 4.73 -14.81
CA ASN A 353 8.58 5.57 -13.95
C ASN A 353 9.29 6.63 -14.77
N LEU A 354 8.98 7.89 -14.47
CA LEU A 354 9.75 9.05 -14.91
C LEU A 354 10.22 9.83 -13.69
N ARG A 355 11.40 10.45 -13.81
CA ARG A 355 11.84 11.47 -12.87
C ARG A 355 11.18 12.77 -13.29
N ASP A 356 10.07 13.10 -12.64
CA ASP A 356 9.25 14.25 -13.01
C ASP A 356 10.09 15.54 -13.09
N GLU A 357 11.17 15.65 -12.29
CA GLU A 357 12.10 16.79 -12.19
C GLU A 357 12.79 17.19 -13.50
N SER A 358 12.80 16.35 -14.53
CA SER A 358 13.48 16.66 -15.81
C SER A 358 12.70 17.60 -16.74
N PHE A 359 11.51 18.08 -16.35
CA PHE A 359 10.64 18.88 -17.21
C PHE A 359 10.39 20.28 -16.67
N GLU A 360 10.52 21.27 -17.58
CA GLU A 360 10.17 22.67 -17.33
C GLU A 360 8.65 22.90 -17.31
N ALA A 361 8.21 23.88 -16.52
CA ALA A 361 6.80 24.28 -16.42
C ALA A 361 6.40 25.24 -17.57
N SER A 362 6.36 24.72 -18.79
CA SER A 362 5.92 25.45 -19.99
C SER A 362 5.00 24.57 -20.85
N GLU A 363 4.26 25.16 -21.80
CA GLU A 363 3.41 24.38 -22.72
C GLU A 363 4.21 23.33 -23.49
N ASN A 364 5.38 23.71 -24.00
CA ASN A 364 6.32 22.79 -24.65
C ASN A 364 6.79 21.69 -23.69
N GLY A 365 7.05 22.04 -22.43
CA GLY A 365 7.39 21.09 -21.37
C GLY A 365 6.27 20.09 -21.09
N ALA A 366 5.02 20.54 -21.02
CA ALA A 366 3.84 19.70 -20.80
C ALA A 366 3.63 18.70 -21.94
N MET A 367 3.70 19.15 -23.19
CA MET A 367 3.54 18.27 -24.36
C MET A 367 4.73 17.29 -24.48
N ALA A 368 5.96 17.72 -24.22
CA ALA A 368 7.11 16.82 -24.17
C ALA A 368 6.97 15.75 -23.07
N TYR A 369 6.49 16.13 -21.88
CA TYR A 369 6.19 15.21 -20.79
C TYR A 369 5.11 14.18 -21.20
N LYS A 370 4.03 14.65 -21.82
CA LYS A 370 2.98 13.78 -22.37
C LYS A 370 3.54 12.76 -23.35
N HIS A 371 4.33 13.19 -24.34
CA HIS A 371 4.94 12.31 -25.32
C HIS A 371 5.84 11.24 -24.67
N GLN A 372 6.59 11.59 -23.62
CA GLN A 372 7.42 10.62 -22.92
C GLN A 372 6.59 9.59 -22.16
N ILE A 373 5.53 10.02 -21.47
CA ILE A 373 4.59 9.13 -20.78
C ILE A 373 3.89 8.19 -21.78
N ASP A 374 3.46 8.71 -22.93
CA ASP A 374 2.85 7.91 -24.01
C ASP A 374 3.84 6.86 -24.53
N SER A 375 5.10 7.23 -24.74
CA SER A 375 6.16 6.31 -25.20
C SER A 375 6.42 5.17 -24.19
N LEU A 376 6.51 5.49 -22.89
CA LEU A 376 6.69 4.47 -21.85
C LEU A 376 5.48 3.54 -21.75
N THR A 377 4.28 4.10 -21.85
CA THR A 377 3.03 3.33 -21.83
C THR A 377 2.99 2.37 -23.02
N ALA A 378 3.32 2.84 -24.23
CA ALA A 378 3.39 2.01 -25.43
C ALA A 378 4.43 0.89 -25.31
N LYS A 379 5.61 1.17 -24.73
CA LYS A 379 6.63 0.15 -24.46
C LYS A 379 6.13 -0.91 -23.48
N ALA A 380 5.45 -0.51 -22.40
CA ALA A 380 4.87 -1.45 -21.44
C ALA A 380 3.78 -2.31 -22.07
N PHE A 381 2.95 -1.71 -22.94
CA PHE A 381 1.92 -2.44 -23.69
C PHE A 381 2.51 -3.45 -24.67
N ALA A 382 3.57 -3.10 -25.40
CA ALA A 382 4.28 -4.03 -26.27
C ALA A 382 4.87 -5.22 -25.51
N ASN A 383 5.36 -5.00 -24.28
CA ASN A 383 5.83 -6.10 -23.42
C ASN A 383 4.68 -7.04 -23.00
N LEU A 384 3.50 -6.49 -22.67
CA LEU A 384 2.30 -7.28 -22.36
C LEU A 384 1.86 -8.11 -23.57
N GLN A 385 1.86 -7.52 -24.77
CA GLN A 385 1.53 -8.24 -26.01
C GLN A 385 2.53 -9.37 -26.29
N LYS A 386 3.83 -9.10 -26.20
CA LYS A 386 4.87 -10.12 -26.35
C LYS A 386 4.71 -11.27 -25.37
N TYR A 387 4.31 -10.97 -24.13
CA TYR A 387 3.99 -12.01 -23.16
C TYR A 387 2.76 -12.83 -23.59
N ALA A 388 1.69 -12.18 -24.04
CA ALA A 388 0.51 -12.89 -24.53
C ALA A 388 0.82 -13.77 -25.76
N GLU A 389 1.75 -13.37 -26.63
CA GLU A 389 2.23 -14.20 -27.75
C GLU A 389 2.98 -15.45 -27.27
N GLN A 390 3.73 -15.33 -26.17
CA GLN A 390 4.45 -16.45 -25.55
C GLN A 390 3.52 -17.41 -24.80
N HIS A 391 2.35 -16.93 -24.39
CA HIS A 391 1.33 -17.65 -23.63
C HIS A 391 -0.01 -17.61 -24.39
N PRO A 392 -0.16 -18.35 -25.51
CA PRO A 392 -1.27 -18.19 -26.46
C PRO A 392 -2.66 -18.45 -25.88
N ASN A 393 -2.73 -19.13 -24.72
CA ASN A 393 -3.96 -19.37 -24.00
C ASN A 393 -4.17 -18.41 -22.82
N ILE A 394 -3.32 -17.41 -22.56
CA ILE A 394 -3.56 -16.44 -21.48
C ILE A 394 -4.96 -15.80 -21.64
N SER A 395 -5.69 -15.59 -20.55
CA SER A 395 -7.05 -15.06 -20.64
C SER A 395 -7.09 -13.62 -21.17
N GLN A 396 -8.17 -13.29 -21.88
CA GLN A 396 -8.41 -11.89 -22.29
C GLN A 396 -8.62 -10.98 -21.07
N ARG A 397 -9.20 -11.48 -19.96
CA ARG A 397 -9.24 -10.76 -18.67
C ARG A 397 -7.86 -10.39 -18.14
N TYR A 398 -6.85 -11.25 -18.29
CA TYR A 398 -5.48 -10.92 -17.92
C TYR A 398 -4.95 -9.71 -18.70
N ILE A 399 -5.09 -9.77 -20.02
CA ILE A 399 -4.67 -8.67 -20.92
C ILE A 399 -5.43 -7.38 -20.58
N ASN A 400 -6.75 -7.48 -20.38
CA ASN A 400 -7.59 -6.34 -20.04
C ASN A 400 -7.20 -5.74 -18.68
N ARG A 401 -6.91 -6.57 -17.66
CA ARG A 401 -6.50 -6.11 -16.33
C ARG A 401 -5.22 -5.28 -16.39
N PHE A 402 -4.19 -5.75 -17.10
CA PHE A 402 -2.93 -5.02 -17.22
C PHE A 402 -3.03 -3.82 -18.17
N THR A 403 -3.86 -3.89 -19.20
CA THR A 403 -4.18 -2.72 -20.04
C THR A 403 -4.80 -1.61 -19.20
N LYS A 404 -5.77 -1.95 -18.35
CA LYS A 404 -6.41 -1.01 -17.43
C LYS A 404 -5.42 -0.43 -16.39
N GLU A 405 -4.47 -1.24 -15.89
CA GLU A 405 -3.39 -0.76 -15.02
C GLU A 405 -2.55 0.32 -15.71
N LEU A 406 -2.06 0.02 -16.92
CA LEU A 406 -1.17 0.91 -17.67
C LEU A 406 -1.87 2.23 -18.01
N LYS A 407 -3.14 2.17 -18.41
CA LYS A 407 -3.97 3.36 -18.66
C LYS A 407 -4.21 4.19 -17.39
N SER A 408 -4.48 3.53 -16.27
CA SER A 408 -4.65 4.22 -14.98
C SER A 408 -3.36 4.93 -14.54
N LYS A 409 -2.20 4.28 -14.73
CA LYS A 409 -0.89 4.87 -14.42
C LYS A 409 -0.51 6.00 -15.39
N GLN A 410 -0.85 5.88 -16.66
CA GLN A 410 -0.73 6.96 -17.64
C GLN A 410 -1.53 8.18 -17.18
N ALA A 411 -2.80 7.99 -16.83
CA ALA A 411 -3.70 9.05 -16.37
C ALA A 411 -3.20 9.73 -15.09
N GLU A 412 -2.78 8.94 -14.10
CA GLU A 412 -2.22 9.42 -12.84
C GLU A 412 -1.00 10.32 -13.09
N LYS A 413 -0.05 9.87 -13.92
CA LYS A 413 1.17 10.61 -14.22
C LYS A 413 0.92 11.88 -15.00
N LEU A 414 -0.01 11.85 -15.97
CA LEU A 414 -0.34 13.04 -16.75
C LEU A 414 -0.99 14.11 -15.87
N MET A 415 -1.92 13.74 -14.98
CA MET A 415 -2.58 14.76 -14.15
C MET A 415 -1.73 15.23 -12.98
N LEU A 416 -0.77 14.44 -12.50
CA LEU A 416 0.21 14.91 -11.51
C LEU A 416 1.04 16.10 -12.03
N PHE A 417 1.24 16.21 -13.35
CA PHE A 417 2.00 17.32 -13.95
C PHE A 417 1.38 18.70 -13.71
N HIS A 418 0.07 18.77 -13.42
CA HIS A 418 -0.61 20.02 -13.12
C HIS A 418 0.01 20.79 -11.93
N TYR A 419 0.60 20.10 -10.94
CA TYR A 419 1.29 20.78 -9.84
C TYR A 419 2.55 21.54 -10.28
N ARG A 420 3.10 21.24 -11.46
CA ARG A 420 4.17 22.02 -12.09
C ARG A 420 3.61 23.14 -12.94
N MET A 421 2.49 22.90 -13.61
CA MET A 421 1.86 23.85 -14.53
C MET A 421 0.36 23.96 -14.26
N ARG A 422 -0.05 25.09 -13.67
CA ARG A 422 -1.45 25.30 -13.25
C ARG A 422 -2.46 25.28 -14.41
N THR A 423 -2.05 25.66 -15.61
CA THR A 423 -2.91 25.63 -16.80
C THR A 423 -2.25 24.72 -17.83
N LEU A 424 -2.92 23.66 -18.24
CA LEU A 424 -2.39 22.70 -19.22
C LEU A 424 -2.90 23.04 -20.63
N PRO A 425 -2.14 22.72 -21.70
CA PRO A 425 -2.61 22.88 -23.07
C PRO A 425 -3.94 22.16 -23.33
N GLN A 426 -4.84 22.75 -24.12
CA GLN A 426 -6.17 22.17 -24.35
C GLN A 426 -6.11 20.75 -24.93
N GLU A 427 -5.23 20.48 -25.89
CA GLU A 427 -5.02 19.14 -26.47
C GLU A 427 -4.62 18.10 -25.40
N TYR A 428 -3.85 18.51 -24.40
CA TYR A 428 -3.47 17.66 -23.27
C TYR A 428 -4.69 17.26 -22.45
N VAL A 429 -5.52 18.25 -22.10
CA VAL A 429 -6.74 18.06 -21.30
C VAL A 429 -7.77 17.24 -22.08
N ASP A 430 -7.93 17.51 -23.38
CA ASP A 430 -8.83 16.77 -24.26
C ASP A 430 -8.43 15.30 -24.33
N PHE A 431 -7.13 15.00 -24.48
CA PHE A 431 -6.63 13.63 -24.44
C PHE A 431 -6.97 12.95 -23.12
N VAL A 432 -6.69 13.59 -21.99
CA VAL A 432 -7.00 13.00 -20.67
C VAL A 432 -8.51 12.74 -20.52
N THR A 433 -9.33 13.70 -20.91
CA THR A 433 -10.79 13.64 -20.78
C THR A 433 -11.38 12.57 -21.68
N ASN A 434 -10.95 12.49 -22.94
CA ASN A 434 -11.58 11.62 -23.94
C ASN A 434 -11.04 10.18 -23.88
N GLU A 435 -9.76 10.00 -23.53
CA GLU A 435 -9.09 8.69 -23.62
C GLU A 435 -8.89 8.00 -22.27
N LEU A 436 -8.85 8.76 -21.18
CA LEU A 436 -8.44 8.25 -19.86
C LEU A 436 -9.51 8.41 -18.77
N TRP A 437 -10.46 9.34 -18.91
CA TRP A 437 -11.57 9.55 -17.97
C TRP A 437 -12.72 8.55 -18.21
N ASP A 438 -12.54 7.29 -17.78
CA ASP A 438 -13.54 6.22 -17.95
C ASP A 438 -13.57 5.26 -16.75
N ARG A 439 -14.79 4.98 -16.24
CA ARG A 439 -15.04 4.07 -15.12
C ARG A 439 -14.41 2.68 -15.28
N LYS A 440 -14.22 2.19 -16.51
CA LYS A 440 -13.61 0.87 -16.78
C LYS A 440 -12.19 0.75 -16.26
N TYR A 441 -11.51 1.86 -16.02
CA TYR A 441 -10.14 1.92 -15.52
C TYR A 441 -10.04 1.95 -13.99
N ILE A 442 -11.15 2.08 -13.25
CA ILE A 442 -11.15 2.13 -11.76
C ILE A 442 -10.42 0.94 -11.11
N ILE A 443 -10.43 -0.23 -11.74
CA ILE A 443 -9.71 -1.43 -11.24
C ILE A 443 -8.18 -1.25 -11.18
N GLY A 444 -7.62 -0.29 -11.92
CA GLY A 444 -6.19 0.00 -11.95
C GLY A 444 -5.76 0.88 -10.78
N SER A 445 -4.60 0.56 -10.18
CA SER A 445 -4.19 1.19 -8.91
C SER A 445 -3.92 2.69 -8.97
N GLY A 446 -3.73 3.28 -10.15
CA GLY A 446 -3.53 4.72 -10.33
C GLY A 446 -4.82 5.53 -10.46
N TYR A 447 -5.96 4.88 -10.67
CA TYR A 447 -7.15 5.59 -11.16
C TYR A 447 -7.79 6.49 -10.10
N ALA A 448 -7.87 6.06 -8.85
CA ALA A 448 -8.39 6.90 -7.77
C ALA A 448 -7.55 8.18 -7.58
N THR A 449 -6.23 8.06 -7.68
CA THR A 449 -5.30 9.20 -7.63
C THR A 449 -5.46 10.12 -8.84
N PHE A 450 -5.61 9.54 -10.05
CA PHE A 450 -5.94 10.29 -11.25
C PHE A 450 -7.25 11.08 -11.09
N MET A 451 -8.30 10.44 -10.59
CA MET A 451 -9.60 11.08 -10.34
C MET A 451 -9.45 12.33 -9.48
N ARG A 452 -8.66 12.24 -8.41
CA ARG A 452 -8.34 13.38 -7.56
C ARG A 452 -7.70 14.53 -8.35
N TYR A 453 -6.58 14.27 -8.99
CA TYR A 453 -5.82 15.35 -9.66
C TYR A 453 -6.57 15.96 -10.83
N PHE A 454 -7.35 15.15 -11.55
CA PHE A 454 -8.18 15.64 -12.62
C PHE A 454 -9.30 16.56 -12.09
N PHE A 455 -10.00 16.15 -11.04
CA PHE A 455 -11.02 17.00 -10.43
C PHE A 455 -10.44 18.27 -9.81
N GLU A 456 -9.30 18.18 -9.12
CA GLU A 456 -8.58 19.35 -8.59
C GLU A 456 -8.22 20.32 -9.71
N TYR A 457 -7.65 19.83 -10.82
CA TYR A 457 -7.35 20.64 -12.00
C TYR A 457 -8.59 21.35 -12.55
N GLN A 458 -9.68 20.62 -12.75
CA GLN A 458 -10.93 21.19 -13.27
C GLN A 458 -11.47 22.25 -12.32
N ASN A 459 -11.42 21.97 -11.02
CA ASN A 459 -11.91 22.84 -9.98
C ASN A 459 -11.11 24.14 -9.83
N ASP A 460 -9.79 24.07 -9.93
CA ASP A 460 -8.89 25.23 -9.86
C ASP A 460 -9.04 26.14 -11.07
N ASN A 461 -9.47 25.60 -12.22
CA ASN A 461 -9.70 26.35 -13.45
C ASN A 461 -11.18 26.75 -13.67
N TYR A 462 -12.13 26.28 -12.85
CA TYR A 462 -13.56 26.51 -13.07
C TYR A 462 -14.02 27.91 -12.66
N ASN A 463 -13.58 28.43 -11.50
CA ASN A 463 -14.02 29.74 -10.98
C ASN A 463 -12.98 30.42 -10.09
N ASP A 464 -13.01 31.76 -10.05
CA ASP A 464 -12.27 32.55 -9.06
C ASP A 464 -12.83 32.29 -7.65
N ARG A 465 -12.03 31.62 -6.81
CA ARG A 465 -12.35 31.30 -5.41
C ARG A 465 -11.86 32.34 -4.41
N SER A 466 -11.45 33.53 -4.88
CA SER A 466 -11.04 34.61 -4.00
C SER A 466 -12.18 35.01 -3.05
N ALA A 467 -11.84 35.43 -1.83
CA ALA A 467 -12.81 35.92 -0.85
C ALA A 467 -13.77 36.99 -1.43
N PRO A 468 -13.29 37.96 -2.22
CA PRO A 468 -14.17 38.93 -2.89
C PRO A 468 -15.12 38.29 -3.90
N ALA A 469 -14.67 37.31 -4.70
CA ALA A 469 -15.52 36.62 -5.66
C ALA A 469 -16.66 35.86 -4.97
N MET A 470 -16.37 35.18 -3.85
CA MET A 470 -17.38 34.48 -3.04
C MET A 470 -18.42 35.45 -2.46
N LEU A 471 -17.97 36.58 -1.89
CA LEU A 471 -18.87 37.59 -1.32
C LEU A 471 -19.70 38.29 -2.41
N LYS A 472 -19.12 38.57 -3.58
CA LYS A 472 -19.84 39.12 -4.73
C LYS A 472 -20.93 38.16 -5.22
N PHE A 473 -20.63 36.86 -5.27
CA PHE A 473 -21.61 35.85 -5.63
C PHE A 473 -22.76 35.78 -4.61
N LEU A 474 -22.48 35.87 -3.30
CA LEU A 474 -23.54 35.95 -2.29
C LEU A 474 -24.47 37.14 -2.51
N LYS A 475 -23.91 38.29 -2.90
CA LYS A 475 -24.69 39.49 -3.29
C LYS A 475 -25.65 39.18 -4.43
N GLU A 476 -25.16 38.50 -5.48
CA GLU A 476 -25.97 38.07 -6.63
C GLU A 476 -27.06 37.05 -6.24
N LYS A 477 -26.89 36.32 -5.14
CA LYS A 477 -27.91 35.42 -4.56
C LYS A 477 -28.83 36.08 -3.54
N GLY A 478 -28.78 37.40 -3.40
CA GLY A 478 -29.72 38.17 -2.59
C GLY A 478 -29.27 38.43 -1.15
N VAL A 479 -28.01 38.17 -0.81
CA VAL A 479 -27.44 38.63 0.47
C VAL A 479 -27.18 40.14 0.40
N THR A 480 -27.75 40.88 1.35
CA THR A 480 -27.51 42.32 1.50
C THR A 480 -26.34 42.59 2.45
N PHE A 481 -25.38 43.36 1.96
CA PHE A 481 -24.26 43.91 2.75
C PHE A 481 -24.50 45.39 3.04
N THR A 482 -23.94 45.90 4.12
CA THR A 482 -23.90 47.35 4.41
C THR A 482 -23.07 48.10 3.38
N ASP A 483 -23.26 49.42 3.27
CA ASP A 483 -22.49 50.26 2.34
C ASP A 483 -20.97 50.14 2.57
N LYS A 484 -20.57 50.06 3.85
CA LYS A 484 -19.16 49.88 4.24
C LYS A 484 -18.61 48.54 3.78
N GLU A 485 -19.35 47.45 4.00
CA GLU A 485 -18.95 46.11 3.57
C GLU A 485 -18.87 46.01 2.05
N ASN A 486 -19.84 46.57 1.32
CA ASN A 486 -19.82 46.61 -0.14
C ASN A 486 -18.57 47.33 -0.66
N ARG A 487 -18.25 48.50 -0.11
CA ARG A 487 -17.03 49.23 -0.47
C ARG A 487 -15.77 48.41 -0.22
N ILE A 488 -15.67 47.74 0.93
CA ILE A 488 -14.51 46.89 1.25
C ILE A 488 -14.40 45.70 0.31
N ILE A 489 -15.50 45.03 -0.03
CA ILE A 489 -15.53 43.90 -0.97
C ILE A 489 -15.00 44.33 -2.35
N GLU A 490 -15.40 45.52 -2.82
CA GLU A 490 -14.98 46.06 -4.12
C GLU A 490 -13.50 46.50 -4.13
N GLU A 491 -13.00 47.08 -3.03
CA GLU A 491 -11.60 47.53 -2.89
C GLU A 491 -10.60 46.38 -2.66
N TYR A 492 -11.05 45.27 -2.08
CA TYR A 492 -10.18 44.19 -1.60
C TYR A 492 -9.26 43.58 -2.68
N PRO A 493 -9.74 43.25 -3.90
CA PRO A 493 -8.89 42.64 -4.93
C PRO A 493 -7.67 43.51 -5.29
N GLU A 494 -7.88 44.82 -5.47
CA GLU A 494 -6.79 45.71 -5.88
C GLU A 494 -5.82 45.98 -4.72
N LYS A 495 -6.32 46.06 -3.49
CA LYS A 495 -5.45 46.08 -2.30
C LYS A 495 -4.61 44.81 -2.16
N LEU A 496 -5.21 43.62 -2.36
CA LEU A 496 -4.51 42.35 -2.29
C LEU A 496 -3.41 42.27 -3.37
N LYS A 497 -3.72 42.70 -4.60
CA LYS A 497 -2.75 42.76 -5.69
C LYS A 497 -1.59 43.70 -5.39
N ASN A 498 -1.87 44.88 -4.85
CA ASN A 498 -0.83 45.86 -4.50
C ASN A 498 0.09 45.33 -3.39
N ILE A 499 -0.45 44.74 -2.33
CA ILE A 499 0.39 44.20 -1.26
C ILE A 499 1.23 43.00 -1.72
N ILE A 500 0.71 42.14 -2.60
CA ILE A 500 1.49 41.05 -3.19
C ILE A 500 2.69 41.61 -3.97
N ALA A 501 2.47 42.63 -4.81
CA ALA A 501 3.55 43.29 -5.55
C ALA A 501 4.59 43.95 -4.62
N GLU A 502 4.15 44.56 -3.51
CA GLU A 502 5.04 45.12 -2.48
C GLU A 502 5.85 44.03 -1.77
N ILE A 503 5.24 42.89 -1.44
CA ILE A 503 5.91 41.73 -0.83
C ILE A 503 6.93 41.11 -1.78
N ASP A 504 6.59 40.97 -3.06
CA ASP A 504 7.50 40.41 -4.07
C ASP A 504 8.69 41.34 -4.34
N ALA A 505 8.49 42.65 -4.24
CA ALA A 505 9.54 43.66 -4.35
C ALA A 505 10.41 43.83 -3.08
N ALA A 506 9.99 43.28 -1.94
CA ALA A 506 10.69 43.43 -0.67
C ALA A 506 12.06 42.72 -0.66
N LYS A 507 13.05 43.35 -0.02
CA LYS A 507 14.47 42.96 -0.11
C LYS A 507 14.90 41.94 0.94
N SER A 508 14.04 41.66 1.92
CA SER A 508 14.32 40.71 3.00
C SER A 508 13.05 39.99 3.47
N ASP A 509 13.22 38.80 4.04
CA ASP A 509 12.09 38.03 4.60
C ASP A 509 11.41 38.75 5.77
N ASP A 510 12.16 39.55 6.54
CA ASP A 510 11.60 40.35 7.64
C ASP A 510 10.69 41.48 7.12
N GLU A 511 11.07 42.11 6.01
CA GLU A 511 10.24 43.13 5.34
C GLU A 511 8.97 42.49 4.75
N LYS A 512 9.09 41.33 4.10
CA LYS A 512 7.96 40.53 3.62
C LYS A 512 6.97 40.21 4.75
N ARG A 513 7.48 39.75 5.90
CA ARG A 513 6.67 39.45 7.09
C ARG A 513 5.94 40.68 7.63
N LYS A 514 6.61 41.84 7.70
CA LYS A 514 5.98 43.09 8.17
C LYS A 514 4.84 43.53 7.26
N LEU A 515 5.06 43.51 5.94
CA LEU A 515 4.03 43.86 4.95
C LEU A 515 2.83 42.91 5.02
N ALA A 516 3.10 41.60 5.06
CA ALA A 516 2.05 40.59 5.21
C ALA A 516 1.26 40.78 6.51
N ASN A 517 1.93 41.00 7.64
CA ASN A 517 1.28 41.22 8.92
C ASN A 517 0.41 42.48 8.92
N ALA A 518 0.93 43.61 8.40
CA ALA A 518 0.18 44.86 8.31
C ALA A 518 -1.12 44.68 7.52
N PHE A 519 -1.06 43.99 6.37
CA PHE A 519 -2.25 43.67 5.58
C PHE A 519 -3.20 42.71 6.31
N ASN A 520 -2.69 41.64 6.93
CA ASN A 520 -3.49 40.68 7.68
C ASN A 520 -4.23 41.31 8.87
N THR A 521 -3.68 42.38 9.46
CA THR A 521 -4.31 43.15 10.54
C THR A 521 -5.17 44.32 10.05
N SER A 522 -5.30 44.50 8.74
CA SER A 522 -6.06 45.62 8.17
C SER A 522 -7.56 45.48 8.40
N GLU A 523 -8.28 46.61 8.33
CA GLU A 523 -9.74 46.63 8.38
C GLU A 523 -10.36 45.81 7.24
N HIS A 524 -9.76 45.86 6.03
CA HIS A 524 -10.21 45.09 4.87
C HIS A 524 -10.21 43.58 5.15
N VAL A 525 -9.09 43.04 5.66
CA VAL A 525 -8.99 41.62 6.02
C VAL A 525 -9.92 41.27 7.17
N THR A 526 -10.01 42.13 8.19
CA THR A 526 -10.89 41.89 9.35
C THR A 526 -12.35 41.79 8.94
N VAL A 527 -12.84 42.72 8.10
CA VAL A 527 -14.23 42.74 7.62
C VAL A 527 -14.49 41.58 6.67
N VAL A 528 -13.61 41.32 5.70
CA VAL A 528 -13.77 40.18 4.79
C VAL A 528 -13.80 38.87 5.56
N ASN A 529 -12.87 38.64 6.50
CA ASN A 529 -12.87 37.43 7.33
C ASN A 529 -14.14 37.31 8.17
N SER A 530 -14.62 38.42 8.75
CA SER A 530 -15.87 38.43 9.51
C SER A 530 -17.08 38.07 8.64
N LEU A 531 -17.13 38.57 7.40
CA LEU A 531 -18.17 38.22 6.45
C LEU A 531 -18.09 36.76 5.99
N LEU A 532 -16.89 36.28 5.66
CA LEU A 532 -16.68 34.88 5.33
C LEU A 532 -17.13 33.97 6.48
N GLN A 533 -16.80 34.31 7.72
CA GLN A 533 -17.23 33.58 8.90
C GLN A 533 -18.75 33.65 9.10
N LYS A 534 -19.35 34.84 8.94
CA LYS A 534 -20.80 35.04 9.08
C LYS A 534 -21.60 34.24 8.06
N TYR A 535 -21.08 34.11 6.84
CA TYR A 535 -21.74 33.42 5.73
C TYR A 535 -21.09 32.07 5.37
N ASP A 536 -20.33 31.48 6.29
CA ASP A 536 -19.53 30.28 6.05
C ASP A 536 -20.39 29.12 5.53
N GLU A 537 -21.60 28.94 6.07
CA GLU A 537 -22.53 27.91 5.62
C GLU A 537 -23.01 28.15 4.18
N GLN A 538 -23.40 29.38 3.82
CA GLN A 538 -23.85 29.69 2.47
C GLN A 538 -22.70 29.58 1.46
N ILE A 539 -21.52 30.08 1.82
CA ILE A 539 -20.30 29.97 0.99
C ILE A 539 -19.92 28.52 0.78
N SER A 540 -19.96 27.70 1.83
CA SER A 540 -19.71 26.27 1.75
C SER A 540 -20.64 25.60 0.73
N VAL A 541 -21.96 25.77 0.85
CA VAL A 541 -22.94 25.19 -0.08
C VAL A 541 -22.72 25.66 -1.52
N LEU A 542 -22.31 26.91 -1.73
CA LEU A 542 -21.97 27.44 -3.05
C LEU A 542 -20.73 26.80 -3.65
N GLY A 543 -19.69 26.59 -2.84
CA GLY A 543 -18.52 25.80 -3.22
C GLY A 543 -18.91 24.42 -3.74
N TYR A 544 -19.80 23.71 -3.02
CA TYR A 544 -20.27 22.39 -3.43
C TYR A 544 -21.18 22.42 -4.68
N LYS A 545 -21.96 23.48 -4.91
CA LYS A 545 -22.74 23.63 -6.15
C LYS A 545 -21.87 23.84 -7.38
N ASN A 546 -20.76 24.57 -7.25
CA ASN A 546 -19.81 24.71 -8.35
C ASN A 546 -19.11 23.38 -8.65
N ILE A 547 -18.71 22.67 -7.60
CA ILE A 547 -18.18 21.31 -7.69
C ILE A 547 -19.17 20.37 -8.39
N LEU A 548 -20.46 20.48 -8.05
CA LEU A 548 -21.53 19.71 -8.70
C LEU A 548 -21.57 19.97 -10.20
N ALA A 549 -21.49 21.23 -10.61
CA ALA A 549 -21.49 21.61 -12.02
C ALA A 549 -20.25 21.09 -12.76
N ILE A 550 -19.08 21.08 -12.12
CA ILE A 550 -17.87 20.45 -12.68
C ILE A 550 -18.09 18.94 -12.85
N ALA A 551 -18.59 18.26 -11.81
CA ALA A 551 -18.86 16.83 -11.87
C ALA A 551 -19.89 16.48 -12.96
N ASP A 552 -20.95 17.28 -13.08
CA ASP A 552 -21.94 17.14 -14.14
C ASP A 552 -21.35 17.37 -15.53
N SER A 553 -20.45 18.34 -15.68
CA SER A 553 -19.77 18.64 -16.94
C SER A 553 -18.80 17.53 -17.35
N VAL A 554 -17.98 17.06 -16.42
CA VAL A 554 -16.90 16.10 -16.67
C VAL A 554 -17.42 14.68 -16.82
N CYS A 555 -18.38 14.28 -15.98
CA CYS A 555 -18.93 12.92 -16.02
C CYS A 555 -20.09 12.79 -17.01
N GLY A 556 -20.70 13.90 -17.45
CA GLY A 556 -21.81 13.92 -18.40
C GLY A 556 -22.95 13.00 -17.98
N ASN A 557 -23.12 11.90 -18.70
CA ASN A 557 -24.18 10.92 -18.48
C ASN A 557 -23.82 9.82 -17.46
N ASP A 558 -22.54 9.68 -17.07
CA ASP A 558 -22.13 8.70 -16.06
C ASP A 558 -22.46 9.20 -14.66
N LYS A 559 -23.69 8.91 -14.21
CA LYS A 559 -24.19 9.34 -12.90
C LYS A 559 -23.51 8.62 -11.73
N ILE A 560 -22.97 7.43 -11.95
CA ILE A 560 -22.23 6.68 -10.93
C ILE A 560 -20.89 7.37 -10.69
N LEU A 561 -20.14 7.64 -11.76
CA LEU A 561 -18.86 8.33 -11.66
C LEU A 561 -19.03 9.74 -11.08
N ARG A 562 -20.07 10.46 -11.51
CA ARG A 562 -20.47 11.75 -10.93
C ARG A 562 -20.66 11.65 -9.41
N ASP A 563 -21.46 10.70 -8.94
CA ASP A 563 -21.77 10.54 -7.52
C ASP A 563 -20.55 10.13 -6.71
N ILE A 564 -19.67 9.27 -7.25
CA ILE A 564 -18.36 8.97 -6.66
C ILE A 564 -17.55 10.27 -6.48
N CYS A 565 -17.47 11.11 -7.51
CA CYS A 565 -16.66 12.33 -7.46
C CYS A 565 -17.20 13.33 -6.43
N ILE A 566 -18.50 13.56 -6.39
CA ILE A 566 -19.13 14.45 -5.39
C ILE A 566 -18.93 13.89 -3.98
N THR A 567 -19.09 12.57 -3.80
CA THR A 567 -18.91 11.92 -2.50
C THR A 567 -17.48 12.05 -2.01
N GLN A 568 -16.48 11.80 -2.86
CA GLN A 568 -15.07 11.97 -2.54
C GLN A 568 -14.76 13.41 -2.10
N LEU A 569 -15.37 14.41 -2.74
CA LEU A 569 -15.15 15.81 -2.41
C LEU A 569 -15.81 16.22 -1.10
N ILE A 570 -17.09 15.87 -0.90
CA ILE A 570 -17.78 16.14 0.38
C ILE A 570 -17.05 15.43 1.52
N TYR A 571 -16.68 14.16 1.33
CA TYR A 571 -15.90 13.42 2.32
C TYR A 571 -14.55 14.11 2.57
N GLY A 572 -13.77 14.40 1.52
CA GLY A 572 -12.46 15.03 1.62
C GLY A 572 -12.48 16.36 2.37
N ASP A 573 -13.34 17.29 1.94
CA ASP A 573 -13.34 18.67 2.42
C ASP A 573 -14.12 18.85 3.72
N ALA A 574 -15.32 18.28 3.83
CA ALA A 574 -16.21 18.53 4.97
C ALA A 574 -15.99 17.58 6.13
N ILE A 575 -15.51 16.35 5.87
CA ILE A 575 -15.38 15.32 6.90
C ILE A 575 -13.91 15.03 7.20
N PHE A 576 -13.12 14.63 6.19
CA PHE A 576 -11.74 14.21 6.37
C PHE A 576 -10.88 15.40 6.82
N ASN A 577 -10.86 16.51 6.08
CA ASN A 577 -10.04 17.67 6.42
C ASN A 577 -10.47 18.32 7.74
N GLN A 578 -11.77 18.46 7.96
CA GLN A 578 -12.29 19.13 9.16
C GLN A 578 -12.38 18.22 10.38
N ARG A 579 -12.42 16.90 10.19
CA ARG A 579 -12.68 15.90 11.25
C ARG A 579 -13.99 16.18 11.99
N LYS A 580 -15.05 16.46 11.26
CA LYS A 580 -16.38 16.85 11.78
C LYS A 580 -17.49 16.13 11.06
N SER A 581 -18.67 16.12 11.67
CA SER A 581 -19.90 15.77 10.99
C SER A 581 -20.27 16.85 9.97
N LEU A 582 -20.98 16.46 8.91
CA LEU A 582 -21.56 17.42 7.95
C LEU A 582 -22.51 18.40 8.65
N ASN A 583 -22.40 19.68 8.32
CA ASN A 583 -23.40 20.68 8.73
C ASN A 583 -24.77 20.39 8.07
N PRO A 584 -25.90 20.89 8.64
CA PRO A 584 -27.23 20.55 8.15
C PRO A 584 -27.48 20.86 6.68
N SER A 585 -26.96 21.99 6.19
CA SER A 585 -27.13 22.42 4.80
C SER A 585 -26.40 21.49 3.82
N LEU A 586 -25.20 21.06 4.17
CA LEU A 586 -24.41 20.14 3.36
C LEU A 586 -24.92 18.70 3.45
N LEU A 587 -25.44 18.29 4.62
CA LEU A 587 -26.12 17.01 4.76
C LEU A 587 -27.34 16.96 3.83
N ALA A 588 -28.21 17.98 3.86
CA ALA A 588 -29.38 18.05 2.98
C ALA A 588 -28.98 18.09 1.49
N PHE A 589 -27.88 18.79 1.16
CA PHE A 589 -27.32 18.78 -0.20
C PHE A 589 -26.87 17.37 -0.60
N ALA A 590 -26.08 16.70 0.23
CA ALA A 590 -25.59 15.36 -0.05
C ALA A 590 -26.73 14.35 -0.21
N GLU A 591 -27.74 14.41 0.66
CA GLU A 591 -28.91 13.52 0.61
C GLU A 591 -29.74 13.69 -0.66
N LYS A 592 -29.78 14.92 -1.20
CA LYS A 592 -30.53 15.29 -2.40
C LYS A 592 -29.75 14.99 -3.68
N GLU A 593 -28.45 15.26 -3.71
CA GLU A 593 -27.66 15.26 -4.95
C GLU A 593 -26.95 13.94 -5.21
N ILE A 594 -26.68 13.12 -4.19
CA ILE A 594 -26.06 11.79 -4.33
C ILE A 594 -27.17 10.73 -4.39
N GLN A 595 -27.25 10.02 -5.51
CA GLN A 595 -28.24 8.97 -5.76
C GLN A 595 -27.66 7.56 -5.57
N LEU A 596 -26.35 7.38 -5.73
CA LEU A 596 -25.67 6.10 -5.56
C LEU A 596 -25.79 5.60 -4.10
N PRO A 597 -26.48 4.46 -3.83
CA PRO A 597 -26.78 4.04 -2.47
C PRO A 597 -25.54 3.75 -1.61
N SER A 598 -24.52 3.11 -2.18
CA SER A 598 -23.26 2.82 -1.50
C SER A 598 -22.52 4.08 -1.09
N ALA A 599 -22.48 5.08 -1.97
CA ALA A 599 -21.88 6.39 -1.70
C ALA A 599 -22.63 7.14 -0.60
N LYS A 600 -23.97 7.15 -0.65
CA LYS A 600 -24.81 7.77 0.37
C LYS A 600 -24.63 7.10 1.73
N LYS A 601 -24.71 5.77 1.79
CA LYS A 601 -24.48 5.00 3.02
C LYS A 601 -23.10 5.28 3.60
N PHE A 602 -22.06 5.19 2.77
CA PHE A 602 -20.69 5.49 3.19
C PHE A 602 -20.59 6.89 3.80
N LEU A 603 -21.11 7.92 3.12
CA LEU A 603 -21.04 9.29 3.61
C LEU A 603 -21.81 9.46 4.93
N MET A 604 -22.95 8.80 5.07
CA MET A 604 -23.73 8.83 6.31
C MET A 604 -23.03 8.11 7.46
N GLU A 605 -22.37 6.99 7.21
CA GLU A 605 -21.54 6.31 8.22
C GLU A 605 -20.42 7.23 8.73
N GLN A 606 -19.75 7.96 7.82
CA GLN A 606 -18.73 8.94 8.20
C GLN A 606 -19.32 10.15 8.95
N HIS A 607 -20.43 10.71 8.48
CA HIS A 607 -21.14 11.79 9.19
C HIS A 607 -21.52 11.36 10.62
N ASN A 608 -22.14 10.18 10.76
CA ASN A 608 -22.58 9.64 12.05
C ASN A 608 -21.41 9.34 12.99
N LYS A 609 -20.28 8.84 12.46
CA LYS A 609 -19.06 8.62 13.25
C LYS A 609 -18.64 9.90 13.99
N TYR A 610 -18.52 11.01 13.28
CA TYR A 610 -18.11 12.28 13.90
C TYR A 610 -19.22 12.91 14.74
N LEU A 611 -20.49 12.73 14.36
CA LEU A 611 -21.62 13.18 15.17
C LEU A 611 -21.61 12.52 16.57
N VAL A 612 -21.26 11.23 16.64
CA VAL A 612 -21.09 10.51 17.91
C VAL A 612 -19.92 11.06 18.72
N PHE A 613 -18.79 11.39 18.08
CA PHE A 613 -17.65 12.01 18.78
C PHE A 613 -17.99 13.40 19.31
N GLU A 614 -18.73 14.19 18.54
CA GLU A 614 -19.18 15.53 18.95
C GLU A 614 -20.10 15.48 20.16
N GLN A 615 -20.96 14.46 20.25
CA GLN A 615 -21.85 14.23 21.38
C GLN A 615 -21.12 13.67 22.62
N LYS A 616 -20.20 12.71 22.44
CA LYS A 616 -19.49 12.04 23.56
C LYS A 616 -18.29 12.81 24.09
N GLY A 617 -17.62 13.56 23.22
CA GLY A 617 -16.26 14.08 23.43
C GLY A 617 -16.17 15.46 24.09
N ALA A 618 -17.28 16.08 24.49
CA ALA A 618 -17.25 17.47 24.95
C ALA A 618 -16.47 17.68 26.27
N ASN A 619 -16.40 16.67 27.17
CA ASN A 619 -15.99 16.82 28.57
C ASN A 619 -15.02 15.74 29.11
N LEU A 620 -14.13 15.17 28.29
CA LEU A 620 -13.15 14.20 28.81
C LEU A 620 -12.11 14.87 29.74
N PRO A 621 -11.70 14.25 30.87
CA PRO A 621 -10.73 14.82 31.83
C PRO A 621 -9.34 15.12 31.26
N VAL A 622 -9.02 14.55 30.10
CA VAL A 622 -7.76 14.75 29.40
C VAL A 622 -7.65 16.13 28.75
N PHE A 623 -8.79 16.80 28.47
CA PHE A 623 -8.79 18.18 27.98
C PHE A 623 -8.50 19.13 29.14
N LYS A 624 -7.44 19.94 29.01
CA LYS A 624 -7.04 20.89 30.05
C LYS A 624 -7.38 22.32 29.62
N SER A 625 -7.86 23.12 30.57
CA SER A 625 -8.03 24.56 30.34
C SER A 625 -6.70 25.29 30.47
N ALA A 626 -6.60 26.44 29.81
CA ALA A 626 -5.44 27.34 29.88
C ALA A 626 -5.62 28.45 30.93
N ASP A 627 -6.59 28.32 31.84
CA ASP A 627 -6.99 29.41 32.74
C ASP A 627 -5.84 29.85 33.67
N ASN A 628 -5.01 28.89 34.10
CA ASN A 628 -3.85 29.14 34.96
C ASN A 628 -2.70 29.90 34.24
N VAL A 629 -2.77 30.03 32.92
CA VAL A 629 -1.80 30.76 32.08
C VAL A 629 -2.46 31.86 31.26
N ALA A 630 -3.74 32.18 31.47
CA ALA A 630 -4.52 33.09 30.62
C ALA A 630 -3.87 34.49 30.44
N ASN A 631 -3.17 34.99 31.46
CA ASN A 631 -2.51 36.30 31.44
C ASN A 631 -1.01 36.25 31.09
N MET A 632 -0.50 35.09 30.67
CA MET A 632 0.91 34.92 30.32
C MET A 632 1.11 35.05 28.80
N THR A 633 2.22 35.68 28.42
CA THR A 633 2.61 35.85 27.00
C THR A 633 4.00 35.30 26.70
N ASP A 634 4.80 35.01 27.73
CA ASP A 634 6.13 34.46 27.62
C ASP A 634 6.08 32.93 27.50
N GLY A 635 6.59 32.39 26.40
CA GLY A 635 6.50 30.96 26.07
C GLY A 635 7.18 30.03 27.07
N GLU A 636 8.32 30.44 27.63
CA GLU A 636 9.01 29.67 28.66
C GLU A 636 8.17 29.58 29.93
N LYS A 637 7.66 30.72 30.41
CA LYS A 637 6.82 30.78 31.62
C LYS A 637 5.53 29.99 31.46
N ILE A 638 4.88 30.06 30.29
CA ILE A 638 3.67 29.29 29.98
C ILE A 638 3.97 27.79 30.09
N LEU A 639 5.01 27.31 29.38
CA LEU A 639 5.36 25.90 29.39
C LEU A 639 5.72 25.42 30.80
N ARG A 640 6.58 26.15 31.51
CA ARG A 640 6.97 25.83 32.90
C ARG A 640 5.76 25.73 33.83
N LYS A 641 4.77 26.61 33.68
CA LYS A 641 3.56 26.59 34.49
C LYS A 641 2.67 25.39 34.17
N ILE A 642 2.59 24.98 32.90
CA ILE A 642 1.81 23.81 32.47
C ILE A 642 2.44 22.50 32.96
N ILE A 643 3.77 22.40 32.97
CA ILE A 643 4.47 21.17 33.39
C ILE A 643 4.69 21.05 34.90
N GLU A 644 4.54 22.14 35.65
CA GLU A 644 4.72 22.18 37.11
C GLU A 644 4.01 21.03 37.87
N PRO A 645 2.75 20.66 37.53
CA PRO A 645 2.06 19.54 38.20
C PRO A 645 2.69 18.16 37.94
N TYR A 646 3.56 18.04 36.94
CA TYR A 646 4.17 16.78 36.51
C TYR A 646 5.62 16.63 36.96
N LYS A 647 6.12 17.51 37.83
CA LYS A 647 7.46 17.40 38.41
C LYS A 647 7.65 16.03 39.08
N GLY A 648 8.80 15.40 38.85
CA GLY A 648 9.09 14.03 39.27
C GLY A 648 8.75 12.96 38.21
N LYS A 649 8.05 13.34 37.13
CA LYS A 649 7.77 12.46 35.98
C LYS A 649 8.54 12.90 34.75
N ILE A 650 8.75 11.97 33.83
CA ILE A 650 9.21 12.32 32.49
C ILE A 650 8.02 12.86 31.72
N VAL A 651 8.14 14.02 31.07
CA VAL A 651 7.08 14.51 30.18
C VAL A 651 7.48 14.27 28.73
N LEU A 652 6.63 13.56 27.99
CA LEU A 652 6.74 13.47 26.53
C LEU A 652 5.77 14.48 25.92
N LEU A 653 6.32 15.57 25.40
CA LEU A 653 5.57 16.65 24.75
C LEU A 653 5.46 16.38 23.25
N ASP A 654 4.24 16.29 22.73
CA ASP A 654 3.91 16.22 21.30
C ASP A 654 3.20 17.51 20.86
N VAL A 655 3.82 18.25 19.95
CA VAL A 655 3.22 19.43 19.32
C VAL A 655 2.71 19.05 17.94
N TRP A 656 1.39 19.19 17.75
CA TRP A 656 0.66 18.68 16.60
C TRP A 656 -0.43 19.63 16.10
N GLY A 657 -1.12 19.33 15.00
CA GLY A 657 -2.29 20.09 14.55
C GLY A 657 -3.28 19.25 13.75
N THR A 658 -4.56 19.60 13.76
CA THR A 658 -5.63 18.84 13.06
C THR A 658 -5.45 18.85 11.53
N TRP A 659 -4.82 19.90 11.01
CA TRP A 659 -4.44 20.09 9.61
C TRP A 659 -3.19 19.30 9.20
N CYS A 660 -2.42 18.76 10.15
CA CYS A 660 -1.17 18.04 9.90
C CYS A 660 -1.43 16.53 9.74
N VAL A 661 -1.35 16.03 8.50
CA VAL A 661 -1.53 14.59 8.20
C VAL A 661 -0.50 13.71 8.92
N PRO A 662 0.83 14.00 8.88
CA PRO A 662 1.82 13.19 9.60
C PRO A 662 1.59 13.15 11.11
N CYS A 663 1.07 14.23 11.70
CA CYS A 663 0.74 14.29 13.11
C CYS A 663 -0.42 13.34 13.45
N LYS A 664 -1.49 13.35 12.66
CA LYS A 664 -2.63 12.42 12.83
C LYS A 664 -2.19 10.96 12.70
N MET A 665 -1.23 10.67 11.83
CA MET A 665 -0.64 9.32 11.72
C MET A 665 0.14 8.92 12.97
N ALA A 666 0.87 9.84 13.61
CA ALA A 666 1.53 9.57 14.89
C ALA A 666 0.49 9.32 16.00
N LEU A 667 -0.53 10.18 16.10
CA LEU A 667 -1.60 10.03 17.09
C LEU A 667 -2.36 8.70 16.95
N LYS A 668 -2.59 8.23 15.72
CA LYS A 668 -3.20 6.92 15.44
C LYS A 668 -2.45 5.76 16.12
N ASN A 669 -1.14 5.90 16.35
CA ASN A 669 -0.30 4.87 16.96
C ASN A 669 -0.11 5.06 18.49
N SER A 670 -0.76 6.04 19.11
CA SER A 670 -0.54 6.37 20.54
C SER A 670 -0.80 5.19 21.48
N GLN A 671 -1.76 4.31 21.15
CA GLN A 671 -2.03 3.13 21.99
C GLN A 671 -0.87 2.13 22.01
N GLU A 672 -0.17 1.98 20.87
CA GLU A 672 1.03 1.13 20.80
C GLU A 672 2.18 1.77 21.57
N GLU A 673 2.29 3.10 21.53
CA GLU A 673 3.27 3.86 22.32
C GLU A 673 3.04 3.69 23.82
N PHE A 674 1.80 3.87 24.28
CA PHE A 674 1.43 3.74 25.69
C PHE A 674 1.75 2.34 26.22
N GLU A 675 1.47 1.30 25.44
CA GLU A 675 1.79 -0.08 25.82
C GLU A 675 3.31 -0.35 25.82
N ALA A 676 4.04 0.16 24.83
CA ALA A 676 5.48 -0.05 24.70
C ALA A 676 6.28 0.67 25.82
N LEU A 677 5.77 1.80 26.30
CA LEU A 677 6.44 2.66 27.28
C LEU A 677 5.82 2.61 28.69
N LYS A 678 4.88 1.70 28.96
CA LYS A 678 4.17 1.59 30.26
C LYS A 678 5.08 1.41 31.49
N ASP A 679 6.31 0.91 31.30
CA ASP A 679 7.30 0.70 32.38
C ASP A 679 8.07 2.00 32.74
N TYR A 680 7.73 3.11 32.10
CA TYR A 680 8.27 4.44 32.37
C TYR A 680 7.16 5.33 32.95
N ASP A 681 7.45 6.06 34.03
CA ASP A 681 6.50 7.04 34.60
C ASP A 681 6.48 8.30 33.73
N ILE A 682 5.75 8.21 32.63
CA ILE A 682 5.63 9.26 31.62
C ILE A 682 4.30 9.99 31.80
N GLN A 683 4.34 11.31 31.75
CA GLN A 683 3.21 12.16 31.45
C GLN A 683 3.24 12.51 29.95
N TYR A 684 2.21 12.12 29.23
CA TYR A 684 2.03 12.51 27.84
C TYR A 684 1.33 13.87 27.79
N LEU A 685 1.95 14.83 27.09
CA LEU A 685 1.48 16.20 26.98
C LEU A 685 1.34 16.57 25.52
N TYR A 686 0.15 16.96 25.09
CA TYR A 686 -0.15 17.26 23.69
C TYR A 686 -0.54 18.72 23.54
N PHE A 687 0.16 19.46 22.67
CA PHE A 687 -0.13 20.86 22.36
C PHE A 687 -0.63 20.97 20.92
N ALA A 688 -1.86 21.45 20.75
CA ALA A 688 -2.48 21.62 19.44
C ALA A 688 -2.17 23.01 18.87
N ASN A 689 -1.62 23.04 17.66
CA ASN A 689 -1.36 24.25 16.88
C ASN A 689 -2.59 24.60 16.04
N LYS A 690 -3.13 25.81 16.26
CA LYS A 690 -4.18 26.45 15.44
C LYS A 690 -5.31 25.48 15.04
N SER A 691 -5.74 24.65 15.99
CA SER A 691 -6.68 23.57 15.73
C SER A 691 -8.08 23.99 16.17
N PRO A 692 -9.09 24.01 15.27
CA PRO A 692 -10.47 24.32 15.66
C PRO A 692 -10.95 23.37 16.76
N GLU A 693 -11.57 23.91 17.81
CA GLU A 693 -11.85 23.17 19.05
C GLU A 693 -12.56 21.83 18.81
N GLN A 694 -13.63 21.83 18.01
CA GLN A 694 -14.38 20.60 17.74
C GLN A 694 -13.55 19.57 16.95
N SER A 695 -12.76 20.03 15.97
CA SER A 695 -11.87 19.16 15.19
C SER A 695 -10.80 18.51 16.08
N TRP A 696 -10.21 19.32 16.97
CA TRP A 696 -9.21 18.89 17.94
C TRP A 696 -9.78 17.79 18.87
N LYS A 697 -10.95 18.04 19.48
CA LYS A 697 -11.63 17.05 20.32
C LYS A 697 -11.96 15.78 19.53
N ASN A 698 -12.44 15.90 18.30
CA ASN A 698 -12.81 14.75 17.48
C ASN A 698 -11.61 13.86 17.13
N VAL A 699 -10.45 14.45 16.79
CA VAL A 699 -9.23 13.67 16.50
C VAL A 699 -8.76 12.88 17.73
N ILE A 700 -8.82 13.50 18.92
CA ILE A 700 -8.43 12.85 20.17
C ILE A 700 -9.34 11.67 20.49
N ASN A 701 -10.65 11.81 20.25
CA ASN A 701 -11.61 10.72 20.39
C ASN A 701 -11.39 9.63 19.32
N GLU A 702 -11.17 10.02 18.06
CA GLU A 702 -11.00 9.10 16.93
C GLU A 702 -9.82 8.14 17.15
N TYR A 703 -8.69 8.66 17.63
CA TYR A 703 -7.49 7.87 17.88
C TYR A 703 -7.35 7.41 19.34
N ASN A 704 -8.39 7.64 20.16
CA ASN A 704 -8.42 7.31 21.58
C ASN A 704 -7.15 7.75 22.32
N VAL A 705 -6.71 9.00 22.13
CA VAL A 705 -5.51 9.54 22.79
C VAL A 705 -5.88 9.99 24.20
N THR A 706 -6.24 9.02 25.04
CA THR A 706 -6.78 9.24 26.39
C THR A 706 -6.08 8.34 27.41
N GLY A 707 -6.08 8.74 28.68
CA GLY A 707 -5.46 8.00 29.78
C GLY A 707 -5.23 8.89 31.01
N ASP A 708 -4.96 8.27 32.16
CA ASP A 708 -4.75 8.99 33.43
C ASP A 708 -3.51 9.90 33.40
N ASN A 709 -2.51 9.53 32.59
CA ASN A 709 -1.27 10.25 32.36
C ASN A 709 -1.24 10.99 31.01
N VAL A 710 -2.40 11.38 30.49
CA VAL A 710 -2.53 12.11 29.22
C VAL A 710 -3.19 13.47 29.45
N ALA A 711 -2.57 14.52 28.91
CA ALA A 711 -3.08 15.88 28.97
C ALA A 711 -3.00 16.57 27.60
N HIS A 712 -4.11 17.17 27.18
CA HIS A 712 -4.21 17.91 25.91
C HIS A 712 -4.51 19.39 26.18
N TYR A 713 -3.75 20.27 25.52
CA TYR A 713 -3.93 21.71 25.52
C TYR A 713 -4.15 22.24 24.10
N ASN A 714 -5.12 23.13 23.96
CA ASN A 714 -5.34 23.94 22.76
C ASN A 714 -5.30 25.41 23.17
N LEU A 715 -4.08 25.93 23.34
CA LEU A 715 -3.86 27.27 23.87
C LEU A 715 -4.33 28.35 22.86
N PRO A 716 -4.65 29.57 23.33
CA PRO A 716 -4.79 30.73 22.45
C PRO A 716 -3.60 30.82 21.47
N ALA A 717 -3.88 31.18 20.22
CA ALA A 717 -2.89 31.09 19.13
C ALA A 717 -1.57 31.80 19.42
N ASP A 718 -1.61 32.97 20.08
CA ASP A 718 -0.42 33.73 20.44
C ASP A 718 0.40 33.04 21.55
N GLN A 719 -0.27 32.44 22.53
CA GLN A 719 0.38 31.68 23.61
C GLN A 719 1.03 30.41 23.07
N GLN A 720 0.30 29.67 22.23
CA GLN A 720 0.82 28.49 21.55
C GLN A 720 2.06 28.84 20.73
N SER A 721 1.99 29.92 19.94
CA SER A 721 3.12 30.41 19.13
C SER A 721 4.31 30.84 19.99
N ALA A 722 4.08 31.46 21.15
CA ALA A 722 5.15 31.84 22.07
C ALA A 722 5.89 30.61 22.61
N VAL A 723 5.16 29.55 23.00
CA VAL A 723 5.76 28.28 23.45
C VAL A 723 6.54 27.61 22.32
N GLU A 724 5.96 27.52 21.12
CA GLU A 724 6.62 26.92 19.95
C GLU A 724 7.91 27.65 19.58
N ASN A 725 7.92 28.98 19.63
CA ASN A 725 9.11 29.79 19.39
C ASN A 725 10.19 29.54 20.45
N PHE A 726 9.82 29.46 21.73
CA PHE A 726 10.76 29.11 22.80
C PHE A 726 11.38 27.73 22.59
N LEU A 727 10.57 26.75 22.16
CA LEU A 727 11.01 25.38 21.85
C LEU A 727 11.70 25.23 20.49
N LYS A 728 11.80 26.32 19.72
CA LYS A 728 12.35 26.36 18.35
C LYS A 728 11.66 25.36 17.41
N ILE A 729 10.34 25.25 17.51
CA ILE A 729 9.52 24.35 16.69
C ILE A 729 9.18 25.04 15.37
N HIS A 730 9.63 24.44 14.27
CA HIS A 730 9.38 24.93 12.90
C HIS A 730 8.81 23.85 11.98
N LYS A 731 8.55 22.65 12.51
CA LYS A 731 8.04 21.48 11.77
C LYS A 731 7.10 20.70 12.67
N PHE A 732 6.10 20.06 12.08
CA PHE A 732 5.11 19.26 12.79
C PHE A 732 5.04 17.84 12.19
N PRO A 733 4.87 16.78 13.00
CA PRO A 733 4.89 16.81 14.47
C PRO A 733 6.28 17.17 15.01
N SER A 734 6.32 17.68 16.24
CA SER A 734 7.57 17.91 16.98
C SER A 734 7.45 17.35 18.38
N PHE A 735 8.41 16.51 18.76
CA PHE A 735 8.45 15.88 20.07
C PHE A 735 9.56 16.48 20.94
N ARG A 736 9.33 16.58 22.25
CA ARG A 736 10.33 16.96 23.26
C ARG A 736 10.21 16.06 24.47
N ILE A 737 11.34 15.72 25.08
CA ILE A 737 11.37 15.09 26.39
C ILE A 737 11.73 16.15 27.42
N ILE A 738 11.00 16.14 28.53
CA ILE A 738 11.30 16.95 29.70
C ILE A 738 11.61 15.97 30.83
N ASP A 739 12.76 16.17 31.48
CA ASP A 739 13.18 15.33 32.59
C ASP A 739 12.31 15.55 33.84
N THR A 740 12.57 14.72 34.86
CA THR A 740 11.87 14.76 36.14
C THR A 740 12.06 16.06 36.93
N ASP A 741 13.08 16.86 36.60
CA ASP A 741 13.34 18.17 37.22
C ASP A 741 12.65 19.32 36.47
N GLY A 742 12.10 19.05 35.29
CA GLY A 742 11.46 20.03 34.42
C GLY A 742 12.40 20.68 33.42
N ASN A 743 13.57 20.10 33.15
CA ASN A 743 14.49 20.57 32.11
C ASN A 743 14.15 19.95 30.76
N ILE A 744 14.17 20.77 29.71
CA ILE A 744 13.92 20.33 28.34
C ILE A 744 15.18 19.68 27.80
N ILE A 745 15.04 18.45 27.31
CA ILE A 745 16.13 17.70 26.71
C ILE A 745 16.05 17.89 25.19
N ASP A 746 17.07 18.53 24.62
CA ASP A 746 17.20 18.77 23.19
C ASP A 746 17.76 17.52 22.49
N LEU A 747 16.88 16.52 22.31
CA LEU A 747 17.14 15.30 21.55
C LEU A 747 16.14 15.19 20.41
N ASP A 748 16.61 14.67 19.27
CA ASP A 748 15.74 14.31 18.16
C ASP A 748 14.98 13.04 18.53
N VAL A 749 13.72 13.20 18.90
CA VAL A 749 12.82 12.11 19.31
C VAL A 749 11.72 12.00 18.27
N ASP A 750 11.49 10.77 17.79
CA ASP A 750 10.35 10.45 16.95
C ASP A 750 9.45 9.48 17.72
N ALA A 751 8.26 9.93 18.13
CA ALA A 751 7.29 9.08 18.80
C ALA A 751 6.82 7.90 17.94
N ARG A 752 7.15 7.86 16.64
CA ARG A 752 6.87 6.71 15.77
C ARG A 752 7.95 5.62 15.85
N ASP A 753 9.09 5.88 16.49
CA ASP A 753 10.16 4.90 16.76
C ASP A 753 10.25 4.63 18.27
N PHE A 754 9.34 3.79 18.77
CA PHE A 754 9.25 3.45 20.19
C PHE A 754 10.55 2.87 20.75
N GLU A 755 11.32 2.15 19.93
CA GLU A 755 12.59 1.55 20.34
C GLU A 755 13.69 2.60 20.49
N ALA A 756 13.72 3.61 19.62
CA ALA A 756 14.60 4.76 19.80
C ALA A 756 14.23 5.55 21.06
N THR A 757 12.94 5.84 21.24
CA THR A 757 12.44 6.55 22.43
C THR A 757 12.78 5.77 23.71
N LYS A 758 12.59 4.45 23.72
CA LYS A 758 12.98 3.60 24.86
C LYS A 758 14.47 3.70 25.18
N ARG A 759 15.35 3.63 24.18
CA ARG A 759 16.81 3.79 24.37
C ARG A 759 17.18 5.16 24.94
N ILE A 760 16.43 6.20 24.60
CA ILE A 760 16.63 7.54 25.17
C ILE A 760 16.19 7.55 26.63
N LEU A 761 15.00 7.05 26.94
CA LEU A 761 14.47 6.98 28.30
C LEU A 761 15.34 6.13 29.24
N GLU A 762 15.93 5.03 28.75
CA GLU A 762 16.89 4.22 29.53
C GLU A 762 18.15 5.00 29.93
N LYS A 763 18.62 5.93 29.08
CA LYS A 763 19.76 6.79 29.40
C LYS A 763 19.43 7.84 30.45
N LEU A 764 18.17 8.28 30.51
CA LEU A 764 17.69 9.27 31.48
C LEU A 764 17.44 8.67 32.88
N LYS A 765 17.31 7.35 32.99
CA LYS A 765 17.22 6.62 34.27
C LYS A 765 18.58 6.43 34.97
N LYS A 766 19.71 6.72 34.31
CA LYS A 766 21.07 6.65 34.88
C LYS A 766 21.54 8.05 35.26
#